data_AF-A0A197JCD0-F1
#
_entry.id   AF-A0A197JCD0-F1
#
_cell.length_a   1.000
_cell.length_b   1.000
_cell.length_c   1.000
_cell.angle_alpha   90.00
_cell.angle_beta   90.00
_cell.angle_gamma   90.00
#
_symmetry.space_group_name_H-M   'P 1'
#
loop_
_entity.id
_entity.type
_entity.pdbx_description
1 polymer ?
#
loop_
_entity_poly.entity_id
_entity_poly.type
_entity_poly.pdbx_seq_one_letter_code
_entity_poly.pdbx_strand_id
1 'polypeptide(L)'
;MQNIAVINGRPSLWGDAVIALVRASPLCEYVNESFSNQVATCRVKRVGEAEQMRSFSEADAKQAGLLSKVGPWTHYPQRMMQMRARAFALRDVFPDVLRGMPIAEEVMDSPVEKGGASRYVSPAEIVSNTALLPQRTEQHVYLIESLEEVARTGGYEALAACWSGKCALEGGETLTLEDRKAIAVKRDGKPTAARDKYMREMVFERLAGVPRHEINGPSLKWGTEAEAFAREAYELETGYLVEPSEFIVHPDYPFIGCSPDGLIGQEGGYESKCPMDEAVHIHTWLNGEVPGELSVMLAVVAVLGFSCAEIGKQIPVLRYLGGPVMVTVLLPSYCVYSELMPMELESSIRAFWENTNILYLFTAAVVVGGILSMERGLLIKGFVKLFVPLAAGSVAAAIVGTLTGMALGLSAHHTFFYIVVPIMAGGLGEGAIPLTLGYAAILQTSQPELFAQVMPPIVLGNLTAVACAGVLHRLGQLNSDLSQRGQKLSAGHLKNRSTDSTPAALMESLASVGMVALSLYMVGVLVNQLTGWPAPLVMLGLAVLIKLTITLSPRLEEGAYLMHHFFTQAAAYPILFGMGLTLTPWQALVSVLAPVYLITIFVTVLTLALVGLIVGRWAGLNPIESAIINVCHSGMGSVGDMAILTSAHRMHLMPFAQLATRIGGALTVVIALMMLSQ
;
A
#
# COMPACT_ATOMS: atom_id res chain seq x y z
N MET A 1 6.85 -5.63 -43.09
CA MET A 1 6.88 -4.17 -43.30
C MET A 1 5.84 -3.54 -42.40
N GLN A 2 6.24 -2.65 -41.49
CA GLN A 2 5.32 -1.89 -40.63
C GLN A 2 4.66 -0.79 -41.47
N ASN A 3 3.35 -0.93 -41.76
CA ASN A 3 2.60 -0.02 -42.64
C ASN A 3 1.79 1.04 -41.87
N ILE A 4 1.72 0.94 -40.54
CA ILE A 4 0.96 1.80 -39.64
C ILE A 4 1.91 2.44 -38.63
N ALA A 5 1.74 3.74 -38.36
CA ALA A 5 2.45 4.49 -37.33
C ALA A 5 1.44 5.16 -36.37
N VAL A 6 1.77 5.23 -35.09
CA VAL A 6 0.98 5.96 -34.10
C VAL A 6 1.68 7.29 -33.83
N ILE A 7 1.05 8.40 -34.23
CA ILE A 7 1.62 9.75 -34.11
C ILE A 7 0.61 10.60 -33.36
N ASN A 8 1.05 11.27 -32.28
CA ASN A 8 0.18 12.06 -31.40
C ASN A 8 -1.06 11.29 -30.91
N GLY A 9 -0.91 9.99 -30.62
CA GLY A 9 -2.01 9.13 -30.15
C GLY A 9 -3.04 8.75 -31.23
N ARG A 10 -2.78 9.02 -32.52
CA ARG A 10 -3.66 8.67 -33.64
C ARG A 10 -3.01 7.61 -34.54
N PRO A 11 -3.64 6.44 -34.76
CA PRO A 11 -3.16 5.47 -35.74
C PRO A 11 -3.24 6.07 -37.13
N SER A 12 -2.14 6.00 -37.87
CA SER A 12 -1.94 6.66 -39.16
C SER A 12 -1.22 5.74 -40.14
N LEU A 13 -1.46 5.89 -41.45
CA LEU A 13 -0.80 5.11 -42.50
C LEU A 13 0.38 5.87 -43.09
N TRP A 14 1.53 5.21 -43.29
CA TRP A 14 2.65 5.79 -44.03
C TRP A 14 2.27 6.06 -45.48
N GLY A 15 2.72 7.18 -46.07
CA GLY A 15 2.28 7.62 -47.40
C GLY A 15 2.52 6.60 -48.53
N ASP A 16 3.53 5.74 -48.41
CA ASP A 16 3.79 4.66 -49.38
C ASP A 16 2.91 3.41 -49.13
N ALA A 17 2.45 3.18 -47.90
CA ALA A 17 1.48 2.13 -47.59
C ALA A 17 0.08 2.47 -48.13
N VAL A 18 -0.29 3.76 -48.11
CA VAL A 18 -1.58 4.26 -48.63
C VAL A 18 -1.75 3.94 -50.12
N ILE A 19 -0.72 4.24 -50.93
CA ILE A 19 -0.78 3.96 -52.38
C ILE A 19 -0.78 2.45 -52.67
N ALA A 20 -0.06 1.66 -51.87
CA ALA A 20 -0.06 0.20 -51.99
C ALA A 20 -1.44 -0.40 -51.68
N LEU A 21 -2.09 0.07 -50.61
CA LEU A 21 -3.44 -0.36 -50.21
C LEU A 21 -4.49 0.00 -51.27
N VAL A 22 -4.43 1.23 -51.79
CA VAL A 22 -5.38 1.66 -52.82
C VAL A 22 -5.17 0.89 -54.12
N ARG A 23 -3.92 0.70 -54.58
CA ARG A 23 -3.63 -0.08 -55.80
C ARG A 23 -3.97 -1.56 -55.67
N ALA A 24 -3.92 -2.11 -54.45
CA ALA A 24 -4.34 -3.49 -54.17
C ALA A 24 -5.86 -3.64 -54.13
N SER A 25 -6.62 -2.55 -54.02
CA SER A 25 -8.08 -2.58 -54.02
C SER A 25 -8.60 -2.81 -55.45
N PRO A 26 -9.56 -3.74 -55.66
CA PRO A 26 -10.19 -3.95 -56.97
C PRO A 26 -11.01 -2.74 -57.43
N LEU A 27 -11.22 -1.76 -56.56
CA LEU A 27 -11.92 -0.51 -56.85
C LEU A 27 -11.02 0.53 -57.53
N CYS A 28 -9.70 0.32 -57.57
CA CYS A 28 -8.75 1.23 -58.19
C CYS A 28 -8.38 0.81 -59.61
N GLU A 29 -8.58 1.70 -60.59
CA GLU A 29 -8.08 1.49 -61.96
C GLU A 29 -6.62 1.94 -62.08
N TYR A 30 -6.32 3.16 -61.63
CA TYR A 30 -4.94 3.67 -61.57
C TYR A 30 -4.77 4.82 -60.59
N VAL A 31 -3.51 5.00 -60.16
CA VAL A 31 -3.00 6.16 -59.43
C VAL A 31 -1.73 6.61 -60.13
N ASN A 32 -1.76 7.79 -60.75
CA ASN A 32 -0.64 8.38 -61.50
C ASN A 32 -0.20 9.70 -60.87
N GLU A 33 1.08 9.77 -60.53
CA GLU A 33 1.70 10.97 -59.95
C GLU A 33 2.60 11.63 -60.98
N SER A 34 2.51 12.95 -61.09
CA SER A 34 3.36 13.75 -61.97
C SER A 34 3.84 15.00 -61.23
N PHE A 35 4.97 15.54 -61.66
CA PHE A 35 5.52 16.77 -61.11
C PHE A 35 6.02 17.64 -62.25
N SER A 36 5.49 18.85 -62.37
CA SER A 36 5.88 19.82 -63.39
C SER A 36 5.71 21.24 -62.86
N ASN A 37 6.61 22.17 -63.22
CA ASN A 37 6.52 23.58 -62.84
C ASN A 37 6.30 23.81 -61.32
N GLN A 38 7.01 23.06 -60.47
CA GLN A 38 6.87 23.14 -59.00
C GLN A 38 5.47 22.80 -58.45
N VAL A 39 4.70 22.02 -59.21
CA VAL A 39 3.39 21.51 -58.80
C VAL A 39 3.39 19.99 -58.90
N ALA A 40 3.11 19.34 -57.77
CA ALA A 40 2.83 17.91 -57.73
C ALA A 40 1.36 17.66 -58.01
N THR A 41 1.06 16.69 -58.86
CA THR A 41 -0.30 16.33 -59.25
C THR A 41 -0.49 14.82 -59.12
N CYS A 42 -1.54 14.42 -58.40
CA CYS A 42 -1.98 13.03 -58.30
C CYS A 42 -3.33 12.86 -59.01
N ARG A 43 -3.37 11.98 -60.02
CA ARG A 43 -4.57 11.58 -60.74
C ARG A 43 -4.98 10.18 -60.32
N VAL A 44 -6.25 10.04 -59.97
CA VAL A 44 -6.79 8.83 -59.38
C VAL A 44 -8.10 8.49 -60.05
N LYS A 45 -8.24 7.23 -60.46
CA LYS A 45 -9.44 6.70 -61.09
C LYS A 45 -9.98 5.52 -60.29
N ARG A 46 -11.21 5.67 -59.81
CA ARG A 46 -11.99 4.63 -59.14
C ARG A 46 -12.99 4.03 -60.12
N VAL A 47 -13.16 2.72 -60.06
CA VAL A 47 -14.08 1.98 -60.94
C VAL A 47 -15.49 2.54 -60.80
N GLY A 48 -16.08 2.96 -61.93
CA GLY A 48 -17.44 3.50 -61.97
C GLY A 48 -17.59 4.99 -61.63
N GLU A 49 -16.49 5.69 -61.30
CA GLU A 49 -16.51 7.13 -60.96
C GLU A 49 -15.66 7.94 -61.96
N ALA A 50 -15.90 9.26 -62.07
CA ALA A 50 -15.07 10.14 -62.90
C ALA A 50 -13.63 10.22 -62.38
N GLU A 51 -12.65 10.46 -63.27
CA GLU A 51 -11.25 10.68 -62.83
C GLU A 51 -11.19 11.91 -61.92
N GLN A 52 -10.50 11.78 -60.79
CA GLN A 52 -10.24 12.90 -59.89
C GLN A 52 -8.76 13.27 -59.87
N MET A 53 -8.49 14.56 -59.74
CA MET A 53 -7.15 15.12 -59.68
C MET A 53 -7.03 16.02 -58.45
N ARG A 54 -5.90 15.90 -57.75
CA ARG A 54 -5.48 16.87 -56.72
C ARG A 54 -4.06 17.29 -57.00
N SER A 55 -3.76 18.55 -56.69
CA SER A 55 -2.42 19.11 -56.85
C SER A 55 -1.97 19.81 -55.57
N PHE A 56 -0.65 19.90 -55.39
CA PHE A 56 -0.03 20.65 -54.31
C PHE A 56 1.21 21.37 -54.85
N SER A 57 1.21 22.69 -54.75
CA SER A 57 2.26 23.57 -55.28
C SER A 57 3.23 24.03 -54.20
N GLU A 58 4.36 24.59 -54.62
CA GLU A 58 5.31 25.23 -53.71
C GLU A 58 4.71 26.43 -52.97
N ALA A 59 3.77 27.15 -53.61
CA ALA A 59 3.01 28.22 -52.96
C ALA A 59 2.13 27.68 -51.82
N ASP A 60 1.48 26.53 -52.02
CA ASP A 60 0.67 25.86 -50.99
C ASP A 60 1.54 25.39 -49.83
N ALA A 61 2.73 24.85 -50.12
CA ALA A 61 3.71 24.44 -49.10
C ALA A 61 4.19 25.61 -48.24
N LYS A 62 4.40 26.78 -48.87
CA LYS A 62 4.79 28.01 -48.18
C LYS A 62 3.64 28.54 -47.31
N GLN A 63 2.41 28.53 -47.82
CA GLN A 63 1.22 28.93 -47.07
C GLN A 63 0.95 28.00 -45.87
N ALA A 64 1.19 26.70 -46.03
CA ALA A 64 1.04 25.70 -44.97
C ALA A 64 2.19 25.69 -43.94
N GLY A 65 3.19 26.56 -44.07
CA GLY A 65 4.32 26.63 -43.15
C GLY A 65 5.24 25.40 -43.16
N LEU A 66 5.16 24.57 -44.21
CA LEU A 66 5.92 23.31 -44.31
C LEU A 66 7.40 23.55 -44.65
N LEU A 67 7.70 24.62 -45.40
CA LEU A 67 9.06 24.97 -45.82
C LEU A 67 9.94 25.50 -44.67
N SER A 68 9.31 25.97 -43.57
CA SER A 68 10.00 26.47 -42.38
C SER A 68 10.24 25.41 -41.30
N LYS A 69 9.76 24.18 -41.49
CA LYS A 69 9.96 23.09 -40.53
C LYS A 69 11.31 22.43 -40.76
N VAL A 70 12.10 22.29 -39.69
CA VAL A 70 13.38 21.58 -39.73
C VAL A 70 13.11 20.09 -39.93
N GLY A 71 13.51 19.54 -41.07
CA GLY A 71 13.29 18.13 -41.39
C GLY A 71 13.54 17.77 -42.86
N PRO A 72 13.22 16.52 -43.26
CA PRO A 72 13.46 16.04 -44.61
C PRO A 72 12.73 16.85 -45.70
N TRP A 73 11.71 17.64 -45.35
CA TRP A 73 10.94 18.46 -46.28
C TRP A 73 11.70 19.69 -46.77
N THR A 74 12.70 20.16 -46.00
CA THR A 74 13.62 21.21 -46.43
C THR A 74 14.65 20.69 -47.44
N HIS A 75 15.08 19.44 -47.29
CA HIS A 75 16.07 18.81 -48.17
C HIS A 75 15.44 18.22 -49.45
N TYR A 76 14.18 17.78 -49.38
CA TYR A 76 13.46 17.12 -50.47
C TYR A 76 12.05 17.68 -50.67
N PRO A 77 11.90 18.98 -51.05
CA PRO A 77 10.59 19.64 -51.14
C PRO A 77 9.67 19.03 -52.20
N GLN A 78 10.22 18.50 -53.30
CA GLN A 78 9.46 17.78 -54.31
C GLN A 78 8.73 16.55 -53.74
N ARG A 79 9.41 15.77 -52.88
CA ARG A 79 8.83 14.55 -52.30
C ARG A 79 7.68 14.89 -51.35
N MET A 80 7.83 15.93 -50.55
CA MET A 80 6.76 16.43 -49.68
C MET A 80 5.53 16.85 -50.51
N MET A 81 5.71 17.63 -51.58
CA MET A 81 4.58 18.06 -52.43
C MET A 81 3.87 16.87 -53.09
N GLN A 82 4.62 15.88 -53.58
CA GLN A 82 4.06 14.64 -54.11
C GLN A 82 3.23 13.88 -53.07
N MET A 83 3.73 13.77 -51.84
CA MET A 83 3.01 13.13 -50.75
C MET A 83 1.71 13.86 -50.38
N ARG A 84 1.69 15.20 -50.42
CA ARG A 84 0.48 15.99 -50.17
C ARG A 84 -0.58 15.85 -51.27
N ALA A 85 -0.16 15.94 -52.53
CA ALA A 85 -1.06 15.73 -53.66
C ALA A 85 -1.66 14.31 -53.63
N ARG A 86 -0.84 13.30 -53.30
CA ARG A 86 -1.26 11.91 -53.10
C ARG A 86 -2.26 11.78 -51.95
N ALA A 87 -1.92 12.33 -50.78
CA ALA A 87 -2.72 12.22 -49.58
C ALA A 87 -4.15 12.72 -49.78
N PHE A 88 -4.29 13.90 -50.40
CA PHE A 88 -5.60 14.48 -50.69
C PHE A 88 -6.38 13.65 -51.72
N ALA A 89 -5.72 13.21 -52.80
CA ALA A 89 -6.41 12.43 -53.83
C ALA A 89 -6.91 11.08 -53.30
N LEU A 90 -6.07 10.35 -52.55
CA LEU A 90 -6.40 9.01 -52.08
C LEU A 90 -7.39 9.01 -50.93
N ARG A 91 -7.32 9.99 -50.02
CA ARG A 91 -8.28 10.11 -48.91
C ARG A 91 -9.68 10.47 -49.39
N ASP A 92 -9.79 11.35 -50.38
CA ASP A 92 -11.08 11.78 -50.93
C ASP A 92 -11.74 10.67 -51.76
N VAL A 93 -10.95 9.93 -52.56
CA VAL A 93 -11.48 8.94 -53.52
C VAL A 93 -11.60 7.55 -52.93
N PHE A 94 -10.78 7.18 -51.93
CA PHE A 94 -10.77 5.86 -51.30
C PHE A 94 -10.88 5.88 -49.76
N PRO A 95 -11.81 6.66 -49.16
CA PRO A 95 -11.93 6.73 -47.71
C PRO A 95 -12.34 5.39 -47.07
N ASP A 96 -13.06 4.55 -47.80
CA ASP A 96 -13.49 3.20 -47.42
C ASP A 96 -12.34 2.19 -47.42
N VAL A 97 -11.42 2.28 -48.38
CA VAL A 97 -10.20 1.45 -48.42
C VAL A 97 -9.26 1.86 -47.30
N LEU A 98 -9.11 3.16 -47.06
CA LEU A 98 -8.24 3.71 -46.02
C LEU A 98 -8.87 3.70 -44.62
N ARG A 99 -10.16 3.32 -44.52
CA ARG A 99 -10.92 3.21 -43.26
C ARG A 99 -10.87 4.48 -42.40
N GLY A 100 -10.80 5.64 -43.02
CA GLY A 100 -10.70 6.93 -42.34
C GLY A 100 -9.38 7.16 -41.58
N MET A 101 -8.37 6.32 -41.76
CA MET A 101 -7.06 6.52 -41.13
C MET A 101 -6.34 7.72 -41.75
N PRO A 102 -5.83 8.66 -40.93
CA PRO A 102 -5.04 9.77 -41.42
C PRO A 102 -3.66 9.31 -41.90
N ILE A 103 -2.98 10.17 -42.67
CA ILE A 103 -1.66 9.87 -43.23
C ILE A 103 -0.59 10.37 -42.27
N ALA A 104 0.35 9.50 -41.95
CA ALA A 104 1.34 9.67 -40.90
C ALA A 104 2.10 11.01 -41.01
N GLU A 105 2.60 11.32 -42.19
CA GLU A 105 3.34 12.54 -42.48
C GLU A 105 2.48 13.81 -42.32
N GLU A 106 1.15 13.72 -42.51
CA GLU A 106 0.24 14.84 -42.25
C GLU A 106 -0.01 15.06 -40.75
N VAL A 107 -0.10 13.97 -39.98
CA VAL A 107 -0.33 14.01 -38.52
C VAL A 107 0.93 14.49 -37.79
N MET A 108 2.11 14.09 -38.26
CA MET A 108 3.40 14.63 -37.79
C MET A 108 3.50 16.14 -38.00
N ASP A 109 2.86 16.64 -39.05
CA ASP A 109 2.87 18.05 -39.41
C ASP A 109 1.81 18.90 -38.66
N SER A 110 0.94 18.27 -37.87
CA SER A 110 -0.10 18.98 -37.11
C SER A 110 0.42 19.38 -35.72
N PRO A 111 0.10 20.59 -35.20
CA PRO A 111 0.46 20.96 -33.83
C PRO A 111 -0.21 20.03 -32.83
N VAL A 112 0.54 19.61 -31.80
CA VAL A 112 0.02 18.78 -30.70
C VAL A 112 -1.11 19.56 -30.00
N GLU A 113 -2.35 19.07 -30.10
CA GLU A 113 -3.48 19.64 -29.36
C GLU A 113 -3.23 19.49 -27.85
N LYS A 114 -2.87 20.59 -27.19
CA LYS A 114 -2.89 20.69 -25.72
C LYS A 114 -4.35 20.78 -25.27
N GLY A 115 -4.96 19.64 -24.94
CA GLY A 115 -6.28 19.65 -24.31
C GLY A 115 -6.81 18.25 -24.03
N GLY A 116 -6.79 17.85 -22.76
CA GLY A 116 -7.55 16.70 -22.26
C GLY A 116 -6.77 15.75 -21.37
N ALA A 117 -6.23 16.23 -20.26
CA ALA A 117 -5.93 15.35 -19.12
C ALA A 117 -7.26 14.74 -18.63
N SER A 118 -7.46 13.42 -18.78
CA SER A 118 -8.51 12.70 -18.07
C SER A 118 -8.18 11.21 -17.91
N ARG A 119 -7.80 10.88 -16.66
CA ARG A 119 -8.13 9.71 -15.82
C ARG A 119 -7.67 8.30 -16.21
N TYR A 120 -6.55 7.96 -15.57
CA TYR A 120 -6.17 6.69 -14.94
C TYR A 120 -7.30 6.04 -14.11
N VAL A 121 -7.51 4.73 -14.29
CA VAL A 121 -8.23 3.82 -13.37
C VAL A 121 -7.40 2.53 -13.25
N SER A 122 -7.10 2.11 -12.01
CA SER A 122 -6.02 1.17 -11.70
C SER A 122 -6.48 -0.30 -11.51
N PRO A 123 -5.76 -1.29 -12.05
CA PRO A 123 -5.94 -2.72 -11.77
C PRO A 123 -5.92 -3.15 -10.28
N ALA A 124 -5.47 -2.28 -9.37
CA ALA A 124 -5.52 -2.44 -7.91
C ALA A 124 -6.95 -2.44 -7.31
N GLU A 125 -7.96 -2.02 -8.08
CA GLU A 125 -9.39 -2.25 -7.78
C GLU A 125 -9.84 -3.70 -8.04
N ILE A 126 -9.02 -4.58 -8.64
CA ILE A 126 -9.47 -5.89 -9.16
C ILE A 126 -9.00 -7.11 -8.35
N VAL A 127 -7.78 -7.15 -7.80
CA VAL A 127 -7.15 -8.45 -7.43
C VAL A 127 -6.97 -8.71 -5.92
N SER A 128 -7.15 -7.72 -5.04
CA SER A 128 -7.08 -7.92 -3.56
C SER A 128 -8.24 -8.73 -2.95
N ASN A 129 -8.98 -9.48 -3.77
CA ASN A 129 -10.16 -10.24 -3.38
C ASN A 129 -9.95 -11.75 -3.14
N THR A 130 -8.74 -12.35 -3.20
CA THR A 130 -8.64 -13.78 -2.81
C THR A 130 -7.25 -14.27 -2.40
N ALA A 131 -7.11 -14.64 -1.12
CA ALA A 131 -6.17 -15.66 -0.64
C ALA A 131 -6.94 -16.93 -0.23
N LEU A 132 -6.20 -18.05 -0.22
CA LEU A 132 -6.56 -19.46 -0.26
C LEU A 132 -7.66 -19.96 0.72
N LEU A 133 -8.51 -20.84 0.17
CA LEU A 133 -9.63 -21.57 0.80
C LEU A 133 -9.14 -22.75 1.68
N PRO A 134 -9.92 -23.17 2.71
CA PRO A 134 -9.58 -24.31 3.57
C PRO A 134 -9.60 -25.65 2.82
N GLN A 135 -8.72 -26.58 3.20
CA GLN A 135 -8.63 -27.92 2.59
C GLN A 135 -9.83 -28.82 2.91
N ARG A 136 -10.27 -29.60 1.91
CA ARG A 136 -11.41 -30.52 2.00
C ARG A 136 -11.05 -31.77 2.82
N THR A 137 -11.75 -31.98 3.93
CA THR A 137 -11.80 -33.25 4.70
C THR A 137 -12.46 -34.39 3.91
N GLU A 138 -12.19 -35.66 4.28
CA GLU A 138 -12.79 -36.87 3.66
C GLU A 138 -14.33 -36.84 3.65
N GLN A 139 -14.96 -36.24 4.65
CA GLN A 139 -16.41 -36.00 4.68
C GLN A 139 -16.90 -35.13 3.51
N HIS A 140 -16.12 -34.15 3.05
CA HIS A 140 -16.48 -33.34 1.89
C HIS A 140 -16.46 -34.14 0.60
N VAL A 141 -15.55 -35.12 0.48
CA VAL A 141 -15.44 -35.98 -0.70
C VAL A 141 -16.66 -36.90 -0.78
N TYR A 142 -17.01 -37.55 0.34
CA TYR A 142 -18.22 -38.39 0.45
C TYR A 142 -19.52 -37.61 0.17
N LEU A 143 -19.64 -36.38 0.67
CA LEU A 143 -20.81 -35.53 0.44
C LEU A 143 -20.98 -35.13 -1.03
N ILE A 144 -19.86 -34.87 -1.71
CA ILE A 144 -19.85 -34.52 -3.13
C ILE A 144 -20.23 -35.73 -3.96
N GLU A 145 -19.64 -36.90 -3.70
CA GLU A 145 -19.98 -38.14 -4.39
C GLU A 145 -21.46 -38.52 -4.20
N SER A 146 -21.99 -38.36 -2.98
CA SER A 146 -23.40 -38.65 -2.66
C SER A 146 -24.37 -37.68 -3.35
N LEU A 147 -24.02 -36.40 -3.43
CA LEU A 147 -24.83 -35.39 -4.14
C LEU A 147 -24.76 -35.55 -5.66
N GLU A 148 -23.61 -35.97 -6.18
CA GLU A 148 -23.45 -36.32 -7.60
C GLU A 148 -24.32 -37.53 -7.97
N GLU A 149 -24.42 -38.54 -7.12
CA GLU A 149 -25.30 -39.71 -7.31
C GLU A 149 -26.79 -39.32 -7.36
N VAL A 150 -27.24 -38.44 -6.45
CA VAL A 150 -28.62 -37.91 -6.42
C VAL A 150 -28.93 -37.05 -7.64
N ALA A 151 -27.97 -36.24 -8.09
CA ALA A 151 -28.12 -35.46 -9.32
C ALA A 151 -28.26 -36.38 -10.56
N ARG A 152 -27.47 -37.46 -10.59
CA ARG A 152 -27.39 -38.40 -11.72
C ARG A 152 -28.64 -39.29 -11.83
N THR A 153 -29.25 -39.66 -10.69
CA THR A 153 -30.41 -40.58 -10.65
C THR A 153 -31.76 -39.87 -10.52
N GLY A 154 -31.84 -38.75 -9.79
CA GLY A 154 -33.09 -38.07 -9.46
C GLY A 154 -33.36 -36.75 -10.20
N GLY A 155 -32.37 -36.23 -10.94
CA GLY A 155 -32.50 -34.98 -11.70
C GLY A 155 -32.63 -33.72 -10.83
N TYR A 156 -32.88 -32.57 -11.48
CA TYR A 156 -32.77 -31.23 -10.86
C TYR A 156 -33.65 -31.03 -9.62
N GLU A 157 -34.90 -31.49 -9.62
CA GLU A 157 -35.81 -31.30 -8.49
C GLU A 157 -35.38 -32.11 -7.26
N ALA A 158 -34.88 -33.33 -7.46
CA ALA A 158 -34.37 -34.17 -6.38
C ALA A 158 -33.07 -33.61 -5.78
N LEU A 159 -32.18 -33.10 -6.64
CA LEU A 159 -30.97 -32.41 -6.20
C LEU A 159 -31.29 -31.15 -5.40
N ALA A 160 -32.25 -30.33 -5.86
CA ALA A 160 -32.69 -29.12 -5.15
C ALA A 160 -33.37 -29.44 -3.81
N ALA A 161 -34.13 -30.53 -3.73
CA ALA A 161 -34.75 -31.00 -2.49
C ALA A 161 -33.70 -31.51 -1.48
N CYS A 162 -32.72 -32.27 -1.94
CA CYS A 162 -31.61 -32.77 -1.12
C CYS A 162 -30.72 -31.61 -0.63
N TRP A 163 -30.37 -30.68 -1.52
CA TRP A 163 -29.60 -29.48 -1.20
C TRP A 163 -30.31 -28.51 -0.25
N SER A 164 -31.65 -28.54 -0.18
CA SER A 164 -32.43 -27.73 0.78
C SER A 164 -32.67 -28.45 2.12
N GLY A 165 -32.32 -29.74 2.23
CA GLY A 165 -32.34 -30.51 3.48
C GLY A 165 -33.65 -31.24 3.72
N LYS A 166 -34.43 -31.41 2.64
CA LYS A 166 -35.76 -32.00 2.69
C LYS A 166 -35.78 -33.49 2.32
N CYS A 167 -34.65 -34.07 1.91
CA CYS A 167 -34.48 -35.50 1.64
C CYS A 167 -33.16 -36.01 2.25
N ALA A 168 -33.17 -37.22 2.80
CA ALA A 168 -32.00 -37.91 3.32
C ALA A 168 -31.24 -38.62 2.18
N LEU A 169 -29.91 -38.64 2.26
CA LEU A 169 -29.05 -39.40 1.35
C LEU A 169 -29.14 -40.90 1.66
N GLU A 170 -28.80 -41.78 0.70
CA GLU A 170 -28.72 -43.22 0.97
C GLU A 170 -27.70 -43.47 2.09
N GLY A 171 -28.16 -44.05 3.20
CA GLY A 171 -27.44 -44.10 4.48
C GLY A 171 -28.18 -43.42 5.65
N GLY A 172 -29.24 -42.66 5.36
CA GLY A 172 -30.15 -42.11 6.38
C GLY A 172 -29.73 -40.76 6.98
N GLU A 173 -28.67 -40.14 6.46
CA GLU A 173 -28.20 -38.83 6.93
C GLU A 173 -28.72 -37.69 6.05
N THR A 174 -29.25 -36.66 6.70
CA THR A 174 -29.75 -35.42 6.05
C THR A 174 -28.66 -34.36 6.11
N LEU A 175 -28.36 -33.73 4.96
CA LEU A 175 -27.44 -32.59 4.87
C LEU A 175 -27.78 -31.50 5.89
N THR A 176 -26.92 -31.34 6.90
CA THR A 176 -27.17 -30.40 7.99
C THR A 176 -26.83 -28.96 7.58
N LEU A 177 -27.32 -28.00 8.36
CA LEU A 177 -27.03 -26.58 8.14
C LEU A 177 -25.54 -26.25 8.35
N GLU A 178 -24.76 -27.12 8.99
CA GLU A 178 -23.32 -26.98 9.19
C GLU A 178 -22.49 -27.53 8.03
N ASP A 179 -22.93 -28.62 7.41
CA ASP A 179 -22.28 -29.19 6.21
C ASP A 179 -22.31 -28.22 5.02
N ARG A 180 -23.33 -27.36 4.94
CA ARG A 180 -23.44 -26.28 3.94
C ARG A 180 -22.56 -25.07 4.23
N LYS A 181 -22.22 -24.84 5.50
CA LYS A 181 -21.40 -23.69 5.94
C LYS A 181 -19.91 -23.91 5.70
N ALA A 182 -19.46 -25.16 5.58
CA ALA A 182 -18.05 -25.53 5.45
C ALA A 182 -17.40 -25.12 4.12
N ILE A 183 -18.17 -24.65 3.14
CA ILE A 183 -17.67 -24.24 1.83
C ILE A 183 -18.04 -22.75 1.63
N ALA A 184 -17.04 -21.87 1.68
CA ALA A 184 -17.02 -20.41 1.93
C ALA A 184 -18.24 -19.52 1.55
N VAL A 185 -18.67 -18.57 2.40
CA VAL A 185 -19.95 -17.84 2.21
C VAL A 185 -19.82 -16.36 2.63
N LYS A 186 -20.65 -15.43 2.11
CA LYS A 186 -20.81 -14.07 2.70
C LYS A 186 -21.48 -14.18 4.08
N ARG A 187 -21.35 -13.11 4.88
CA ARG A 187 -21.80 -13.03 6.28
C ARG A 187 -23.33 -13.14 6.52
N ASP A 188 -24.16 -13.18 5.49
CA ASP A 188 -25.62 -13.42 5.58
C ASP A 188 -26.02 -14.89 5.32
N GLY A 189 -25.03 -15.79 5.15
CA GLY A 189 -25.27 -17.19 4.80
C GLY A 189 -25.53 -17.42 3.32
N LYS A 190 -25.40 -16.40 2.45
CA LYS A 190 -25.45 -16.56 0.98
C LYS A 190 -24.05 -16.59 0.38
N PRO A 191 -23.75 -17.50 -0.57
CA PRO A 191 -22.44 -17.55 -1.21
C PRO A 191 -22.10 -16.20 -1.88
N THR A 192 -20.82 -15.81 -1.93
CA THR A 192 -20.42 -14.68 -2.78
C THR A 192 -20.81 -15.01 -4.22
N ALA A 193 -21.40 -14.08 -4.97
CA ALA A 193 -21.87 -14.33 -6.34
C ALA A 193 -20.76 -14.91 -7.24
N ALA A 194 -19.50 -14.50 -7.04
CA ALA A 194 -18.33 -15.05 -7.72
C ALA A 194 -18.03 -16.51 -7.34
N ARG A 195 -18.18 -16.88 -6.05
CA ARG A 195 -18.01 -18.25 -5.58
C ARG A 195 -19.16 -19.15 -5.97
N ASP A 196 -20.39 -18.66 -5.88
CA ASP A 196 -21.59 -19.41 -6.28
C ASP A 196 -21.54 -19.71 -7.78
N LYS A 197 -21.10 -18.73 -8.57
CA LYS A 197 -20.82 -18.89 -9.99
C LYS A 197 -19.71 -19.92 -10.23
N TYR A 198 -18.54 -19.77 -9.59
CA TYR A 198 -17.42 -20.70 -9.76
C TYR A 198 -17.75 -22.13 -9.31
N MET A 199 -18.48 -22.30 -8.21
CA MET A 199 -18.95 -23.60 -7.73
C MET A 199 -19.94 -24.23 -8.71
N ARG A 200 -20.91 -23.45 -9.23
CA ARG A 200 -21.86 -23.94 -10.23
C ARG A 200 -21.17 -24.27 -11.56
N GLU A 201 -20.14 -23.52 -11.94
CA GLU A 201 -19.29 -23.81 -13.10
C GLU A 201 -18.52 -25.12 -12.90
N MET A 202 -17.92 -25.32 -11.74
CA MET A 202 -17.22 -26.57 -11.40
C MET A 202 -18.14 -27.79 -11.30
N VAL A 203 -19.35 -27.61 -10.74
CA VAL A 203 -20.39 -28.65 -10.71
C VAL A 203 -20.90 -28.94 -12.12
N PHE A 204 -21.11 -27.92 -12.95
CA PHE A 204 -21.45 -28.10 -14.36
C PHE A 204 -20.36 -28.86 -15.11
N GLU A 205 -19.09 -28.49 -14.96
CA GLU A 205 -17.97 -29.16 -15.62
C GLU A 205 -17.89 -30.65 -15.26
N ARG A 206 -18.12 -30.99 -14.00
CA ARG A 206 -18.13 -32.37 -13.50
C ARG A 206 -19.35 -33.17 -13.94
N LEU A 207 -20.54 -32.56 -13.93
CA LEU A 207 -21.79 -33.23 -14.33
C LEU A 207 -21.89 -33.39 -15.85
N ALA A 208 -21.43 -32.40 -16.61
CA ALA A 208 -21.46 -32.42 -18.07
C ALA A 208 -20.23 -33.12 -18.67
N GLY A 209 -19.20 -33.39 -17.88
CA GLY A 209 -17.95 -34.01 -18.33
C GLY A 209 -17.19 -33.18 -19.36
N VAL A 210 -17.48 -31.88 -19.43
CA VAL A 210 -16.90 -30.94 -20.41
C VAL A 210 -16.50 -29.64 -19.71
N PRO A 211 -15.37 -29.02 -20.07
CA PRO A 211 -14.92 -27.78 -19.45
C PRO A 211 -15.90 -26.62 -19.70
N ARG A 212 -15.83 -25.58 -18.87
CA ARG A 212 -16.62 -24.36 -19.02
C ARG A 212 -16.36 -23.75 -20.39
N HIS A 213 -17.40 -23.15 -20.96
CA HIS A 213 -17.28 -22.33 -22.17
C HIS A 213 -16.19 -21.26 -22.00
N GLU A 214 -15.11 -21.38 -22.77
CA GLU A 214 -14.03 -20.40 -22.80
C GLU A 214 -14.55 -19.03 -23.22
N ILE A 215 -14.22 -18.00 -22.44
CA ILE A 215 -14.46 -16.62 -22.83
C ILE A 215 -13.34 -16.26 -23.81
N ASN A 216 -13.60 -16.51 -25.10
CA ASN A 216 -12.68 -16.19 -26.18
C ASN A 216 -12.70 -14.68 -26.48
N GLY A 217 -11.97 -13.92 -25.66
CA GLY A 217 -11.69 -12.51 -25.87
C GLY A 217 -10.43 -12.32 -26.73
N PRO A 218 -10.36 -11.30 -27.61
CA PRO A 218 -9.19 -11.02 -28.45
C PRO A 218 -7.86 -10.93 -27.68
N SER A 219 -7.89 -10.38 -26.45
CA SER A 219 -6.69 -10.22 -25.61
C SER A 219 -6.17 -11.53 -25.02
N LEU A 220 -7.06 -12.49 -24.71
CA LEU A 220 -6.66 -13.82 -24.24
C LEU A 220 -6.07 -14.63 -25.38
N LYS A 221 -6.70 -14.54 -26.56
CA LYS A 221 -6.18 -15.16 -27.78
C LYS A 221 -4.79 -14.65 -28.16
N TRP A 222 -4.58 -13.33 -28.09
CA TRP A 222 -3.25 -12.74 -28.27
C TRP A 222 -2.24 -13.30 -27.28
N GLY A 223 -2.59 -13.34 -25.98
CA GLY A 223 -1.69 -13.85 -24.95
C GLY A 223 -1.23 -15.28 -25.23
N THR A 224 -2.17 -16.18 -25.55
CA THR A 224 -1.88 -17.58 -25.88
C THR A 224 -1.07 -17.74 -27.17
N GLU A 225 -1.35 -16.94 -28.21
CA GLU A 225 -0.58 -16.97 -29.45
C GLU A 225 0.85 -16.42 -29.25
N ALA A 226 0.99 -15.38 -28.43
CA ALA A 226 2.25 -14.70 -28.15
C ALA A 226 3.17 -15.49 -27.21
N GLU A 227 2.62 -16.36 -26.37
CA GLU A 227 3.35 -17.17 -25.37
C GLU A 227 4.46 -18.02 -26.00
N ALA A 228 4.16 -18.65 -27.14
CA ALA A 228 5.12 -19.47 -27.88
C ALA A 228 6.32 -18.63 -28.34
N PHE A 229 6.07 -17.41 -28.85
CA PHE A 229 7.13 -16.50 -29.29
C PHE A 229 7.93 -15.93 -28.11
N ALA A 230 7.27 -15.67 -26.98
CA ALA A 230 7.95 -15.23 -25.76
C ALA A 230 8.89 -16.32 -25.21
N ARG A 231 8.47 -17.59 -25.26
CA ARG A 231 9.33 -18.73 -24.90
C ARG A 231 10.52 -18.84 -25.83
N GLU A 232 10.30 -18.84 -27.14
CA GLU A 232 11.40 -18.88 -28.11
C GLU A 232 12.39 -17.73 -27.93
N ALA A 233 11.91 -16.52 -27.66
CA ALA A 233 12.76 -15.36 -27.38
C ALA A 233 13.60 -15.57 -26.11
N TYR A 234 13.00 -16.08 -25.03
CA TYR A 234 13.69 -16.40 -23.78
C TYR A 234 14.76 -17.47 -23.97
N GLU A 235 14.45 -18.56 -24.68
CA GLU A 235 15.40 -19.65 -24.96
C GLU A 235 16.58 -19.17 -25.80
N LEU A 236 16.33 -18.32 -26.80
CA LEU A 236 17.36 -17.70 -27.63
C LEU A 236 18.25 -16.73 -26.86
N GLU A 237 17.67 -15.94 -25.96
CA GLU A 237 18.40 -14.91 -25.21
C GLU A 237 19.24 -15.52 -24.07
N THR A 238 18.70 -16.51 -23.36
CA THR A 238 19.33 -17.07 -22.17
C THR A 238 20.12 -18.36 -22.43
N GLY A 239 19.81 -19.07 -23.52
CA GLY A 239 20.36 -20.39 -23.82
C GLY A 239 19.80 -21.52 -22.95
N TYR A 240 18.86 -21.23 -22.06
CA TYR A 240 18.12 -22.25 -21.31
C TYR A 240 16.98 -22.81 -22.16
N LEU A 241 16.78 -24.12 -22.09
CA LEU A 241 15.64 -24.78 -22.72
C LEU A 241 14.46 -24.79 -21.73
N VAL A 242 13.30 -24.37 -22.21
CA VAL A 242 12.05 -24.35 -21.45
C VAL A 242 11.25 -25.57 -21.86
N GLU A 243 11.19 -26.55 -20.96
CA GLU A 243 10.34 -27.72 -21.16
C GLU A 243 8.88 -27.35 -20.86
N PRO A 244 7.93 -27.54 -21.79
CA PRO A 244 6.53 -27.26 -21.53
C PRO A 244 6.05 -28.03 -20.29
N SER A 245 5.44 -27.33 -19.34
CA SER A 245 4.89 -27.99 -18.15
C SER A 245 3.47 -28.43 -18.43
N GLU A 246 3.14 -29.63 -17.98
CA GLU A 246 1.75 -30.04 -17.83
C GLU A 246 1.16 -29.47 -16.54
N PHE A 247 -0.13 -29.71 -16.31
CA PHE A 247 -0.75 -29.43 -15.03
C PHE A 247 -0.16 -30.35 -13.95
N ILE A 248 0.64 -29.77 -13.06
CA ILE A 248 1.29 -30.48 -11.96
C ILE A 248 0.37 -30.46 -10.76
N VAL A 249 -0.05 -31.64 -10.33
CA VAL A 249 -0.88 -31.81 -9.14
C VAL A 249 0.01 -31.84 -7.90
N HIS A 250 -0.41 -31.14 -6.85
CA HIS A 250 0.31 -31.09 -5.58
C HIS A 250 0.42 -32.50 -4.98
N PRO A 251 1.62 -32.94 -4.56
CA PRO A 251 1.88 -34.33 -4.14
C PRO A 251 0.99 -34.78 -2.98
N ASP A 252 0.71 -33.88 -2.03
CA ASP A 252 -0.14 -34.19 -0.87
C ASP A 252 -1.63 -33.86 -1.06
N TYR A 253 -2.00 -33.13 -2.12
CA TYR A 253 -3.36 -32.61 -2.31
C TYR A 253 -3.83 -32.77 -3.77
N PRO A 254 -4.47 -33.90 -4.13
CA PRO A 254 -4.77 -34.25 -5.52
C PRO A 254 -5.80 -33.33 -6.22
N PHE A 255 -6.40 -32.40 -5.47
CA PHE A 255 -7.34 -31.39 -5.98
C PHE A 255 -6.70 -30.00 -6.14
N ILE A 256 -5.40 -29.86 -5.85
CA ILE A 256 -4.62 -28.63 -6.02
C ILE A 256 -3.58 -28.90 -7.10
N GLY A 257 -3.39 -27.99 -8.03
CA GLY A 257 -2.30 -28.07 -8.98
C GLY A 257 -1.95 -26.70 -9.56
N CYS A 258 -0.81 -26.64 -10.24
CA CYS A 258 -0.35 -25.49 -10.97
C CYS A 258 -0.03 -25.88 -12.42
N SER A 259 -0.03 -24.91 -13.31
CA SER A 259 0.44 -25.07 -14.69
C SER A 259 1.37 -23.92 -14.97
N PRO A 260 2.66 -24.00 -14.58
CA PRO A 260 3.63 -23.02 -15.03
C PRO A 260 3.72 -23.10 -16.58
N ASP A 261 4.10 -22.01 -17.24
CA ASP A 261 4.21 -22.00 -18.71
C ASP A 261 5.35 -22.93 -19.19
N GLY A 262 6.34 -23.19 -18.33
CA GLY A 262 7.38 -24.21 -18.54
C GLY A 262 8.32 -24.44 -17.36
N LEU A 263 9.23 -25.39 -17.51
CA LEU A 263 10.25 -25.77 -16.55
C LEU A 263 11.64 -25.58 -17.15
N ILE A 264 12.59 -25.18 -16.32
CA ILE A 264 13.98 -24.97 -16.73
C ILE A 264 14.87 -25.86 -15.87
N GLY A 265 15.33 -26.97 -16.44
CA GLY A 265 16.15 -27.96 -15.73
C GLY A 265 15.43 -28.55 -14.51
N GLN A 266 16.17 -28.83 -13.43
CA GLN A 266 15.61 -29.48 -12.23
C GLN A 266 15.11 -28.52 -11.15
N GLU A 267 15.46 -27.22 -11.22
CA GLU A 267 15.19 -26.25 -10.14
C GLU A 267 14.53 -24.94 -10.63
N GLY A 268 14.34 -24.77 -11.94
CA GLY A 268 13.80 -23.55 -12.52
C GLY A 268 12.37 -23.69 -13.05
N GLY A 269 11.61 -22.61 -12.96
CA GLY A 269 10.29 -22.47 -13.59
C GLY A 269 10.27 -21.28 -14.55
N TYR A 270 9.51 -21.40 -15.62
CA TYR A 270 9.28 -20.38 -16.62
C TYR A 270 7.82 -19.92 -16.55
N GLU A 271 7.62 -18.61 -16.45
CA GLU A 271 6.32 -17.96 -16.46
C GLU A 271 6.41 -16.74 -17.38
N SER A 272 5.52 -16.67 -18.36
CA SER A 272 5.50 -15.64 -19.36
C SER A 272 4.22 -14.82 -19.28
N LYS A 273 4.34 -13.54 -19.62
CA LYS A 273 3.21 -12.62 -19.67
C LYS A 273 3.26 -11.86 -20.98
N CYS A 274 2.29 -12.15 -21.84
CA CYS A 274 2.14 -11.53 -23.15
C CYS A 274 0.91 -10.61 -23.16
N PRO A 275 0.94 -9.45 -22.49
CA PRO A 275 -0.18 -8.53 -22.50
C PRO A 275 -0.45 -8.04 -23.93
N MET A 276 -1.73 -7.90 -24.28
CA MET A 276 -2.13 -7.30 -25.55
C MET A 276 -1.88 -5.79 -25.59
N ASP A 277 -1.83 -5.16 -24.42
CA ASP A 277 -1.54 -3.74 -24.29
C ASP A 277 -0.02 -3.52 -24.27
N GLU A 278 0.48 -2.85 -25.31
CA GLU A 278 1.90 -2.55 -25.46
C GLU A 278 2.40 -1.60 -24.37
N ALA A 279 1.54 -0.76 -23.78
CA ALA A 279 1.94 0.11 -22.69
C ALA A 279 2.29 -0.71 -21.44
N VAL A 280 1.60 -1.82 -21.18
CA VAL A 280 1.91 -2.73 -20.08
C VAL A 280 3.25 -3.43 -20.32
N HIS A 281 3.49 -3.92 -21.54
CA HIS A 281 4.75 -4.58 -21.88
C HIS A 281 5.95 -3.61 -21.79
N ILE A 282 5.81 -2.40 -22.34
CA ILE A 282 6.86 -1.38 -22.33
C ILE A 282 7.09 -0.83 -20.92
N HIS A 283 6.05 -0.68 -20.11
CA HIS A 283 6.19 -0.28 -18.70
C HIS A 283 7.00 -1.31 -17.90
N THR A 284 6.67 -2.59 -18.03
CA THR A 284 7.42 -3.67 -17.38
C THR A 284 8.87 -3.73 -17.87
N TRP A 285 9.11 -3.54 -19.17
CA TRP A 285 10.45 -3.51 -19.74
C TRP A 285 11.27 -2.32 -19.22
N LEU A 286 10.71 -1.11 -19.25
CA LEU A 286 11.44 0.12 -18.87
C LEU A 286 11.73 0.19 -17.37
N ASN A 287 10.85 -0.36 -16.54
CA ASN A 287 10.92 -0.13 -15.09
C ASN A 287 11.38 -1.36 -14.29
N GLY A 288 11.49 -2.55 -14.91
CA GLY A 288 11.97 -3.77 -14.23
C GLY A 288 11.15 -4.15 -12.99
N GLU A 289 9.90 -3.68 -12.91
CA GLU A 289 9.13 -3.68 -11.67
C GLU A 289 8.71 -5.08 -11.22
N VAL A 290 9.01 -5.40 -9.96
CA VAL A 290 8.23 -6.37 -9.18
C VAL A 290 6.87 -5.75 -8.93
N PRO A 291 5.73 -6.44 -9.15
CA PRO A 291 4.42 -5.85 -8.94
C PRO A 291 4.29 -5.25 -7.54
N GLY A 292 3.92 -3.97 -7.45
CA GLY A 292 3.63 -3.24 -6.20
C GLY A 292 2.36 -3.74 -5.47
N GLU A 293 2.04 -5.01 -5.64
CA GLU A 293 0.87 -5.65 -5.04
C GLU A 293 1.02 -5.71 -3.52
N LEU A 294 -0.10 -5.46 -2.82
CA LEU A 294 -0.16 -5.44 -1.37
C LEU A 294 0.44 -6.72 -0.74
N SER A 295 0.15 -7.88 -1.31
CA SER A 295 0.63 -9.20 -0.88
C SER A 295 2.15 -9.30 -0.94
N VAL A 296 2.74 -8.94 -2.08
CA VAL A 296 4.19 -9.01 -2.31
C VAL A 296 4.91 -8.02 -1.39
N MET A 297 4.43 -6.78 -1.33
CA MET A 297 5.06 -5.74 -0.51
C MET A 297 4.96 -6.05 0.99
N LEU A 298 3.83 -6.58 1.46
CA LEU A 298 3.69 -7.05 2.85
C LEU A 298 4.68 -8.17 3.17
N ALA A 299 4.87 -9.13 2.26
CA ALA A 299 5.85 -10.21 2.45
C ALA A 299 7.28 -9.66 2.48
N VAL A 300 7.63 -8.76 1.56
CA VAL A 300 8.95 -8.11 1.48
C VAL A 300 9.27 -7.34 2.76
N VAL A 301 8.40 -6.42 3.19
CA VAL A 301 8.64 -5.62 4.41
C VAL A 301 8.63 -6.49 5.67
N ALA A 302 7.88 -7.60 5.67
CA ALA A 302 7.91 -8.54 6.78
C ALA A 302 9.24 -9.30 6.85
N VAL A 303 9.67 -9.92 5.76
CA VAL A 303 10.94 -10.67 5.72
C VAL A 303 12.11 -9.76 6.09
N LEU A 304 12.19 -8.57 5.49
CA LEU A 304 13.26 -7.61 5.76
C LEU A 304 13.19 -7.07 7.19
N GLY A 305 11.99 -6.71 7.67
CA GLY A 305 11.80 -6.19 9.02
C GLY A 305 12.14 -7.19 10.11
N PHE A 306 11.66 -8.43 10.00
CA PHE A 306 12.01 -9.49 10.96
C PHE A 306 13.50 -9.88 10.89
N SER A 307 14.10 -9.86 9.70
CA SER A 307 15.54 -10.11 9.55
C SER A 307 16.38 -9.04 10.24
N CYS A 308 16.04 -7.76 10.06
CA CYS A 308 16.70 -6.65 10.77
C CYS A 308 16.53 -6.77 12.29
N ALA A 309 15.34 -7.16 12.75
CA ALA A 309 15.08 -7.38 14.17
C ALA A 309 15.95 -8.49 14.75
N GLU A 310 16.15 -9.59 14.02
CA GLU A 310 16.99 -10.71 14.45
C GLU A 310 18.46 -10.31 14.52
N ILE A 311 18.97 -9.58 13.53
CA ILE A 311 20.32 -8.98 13.57
C ILE A 311 20.46 -8.10 14.82
N GLY A 312 19.47 -7.24 15.10
CA GLY A 312 19.48 -6.36 16.27
C GLY A 312 19.45 -7.10 17.61
N LYS A 313 18.89 -8.31 17.69
CA LYS A 313 18.95 -9.15 18.91
C LYS A 313 20.33 -9.72 19.16
N GLN A 314 21.09 -10.00 18.10
CA GLN A 314 22.39 -10.66 18.18
C GLN A 314 23.51 -9.71 18.62
N ILE A 315 23.35 -8.39 18.43
CA ILE A 315 24.36 -7.39 18.80
C ILE A 315 24.36 -7.18 20.34
N PRO A 316 25.43 -7.53 21.08
CA PRO A 316 25.41 -7.61 22.54
C PRO A 316 25.09 -6.31 23.27
N VAL A 317 25.61 -5.18 22.79
CA VAL A 317 25.39 -3.86 23.41
C VAL A 317 23.99 -3.35 23.08
N LEU A 318 23.57 -3.45 21.82
CA LEU A 318 22.29 -2.95 21.35
C LEU A 318 21.11 -3.73 21.91
N ARG A 319 21.26 -5.04 22.19
CA ARG A 319 20.19 -5.88 22.76
C ARG A 319 19.54 -5.26 24.00
N TYR A 320 20.28 -4.53 24.83
CA TYR A 320 19.75 -3.88 26.04
C TYR A 320 19.17 -2.47 25.82
N LEU A 321 19.39 -1.89 24.64
CA LEU A 321 18.93 -0.55 24.24
C LEU A 321 17.79 -0.63 23.21
N GLY A 322 17.10 -1.76 23.10
CA GLY A 322 16.08 -1.96 22.06
C GLY A 322 16.67 -2.27 20.69
N GLY A 323 17.82 -2.96 20.64
CA GLY A 323 18.56 -3.32 19.42
C GLY A 323 17.72 -3.85 18.26
N PRO A 324 16.73 -4.74 18.48
CA PRO A 324 15.85 -5.21 17.40
C PRO A 324 15.10 -4.05 16.73
N VAL A 325 14.59 -3.10 17.52
CA VAL A 325 13.88 -1.92 17.02
C VAL A 325 14.86 -0.96 16.35
N MET A 326 15.99 -0.65 17.01
CA MET A 326 16.99 0.29 16.52
C MET A 326 17.56 -0.13 15.16
N VAL A 327 17.93 -1.41 15.00
CA VAL A 327 18.43 -1.94 13.73
C VAL A 327 17.33 -1.94 12.67
N THR A 328 16.11 -2.34 13.01
CA THR A 328 14.98 -2.34 12.07
C THR A 328 14.64 -0.94 11.53
N VAL A 329 14.89 0.11 12.31
CA VAL A 329 14.66 1.51 11.88
C VAL A 329 15.88 2.08 11.15
N LEU A 330 17.09 1.92 11.69
CA LEU A 330 18.28 2.59 11.19
C LEU A 330 18.96 1.87 10.01
N LEU A 331 18.94 0.54 9.99
CA LEU A 331 19.59 -0.24 8.94
C LEU A 331 19.00 0.04 7.54
N PRO A 332 17.67 0.00 7.31
CA PRO A 332 17.14 0.33 5.99
C PRO A 332 17.45 1.76 5.55
N SER A 333 17.41 2.73 6.46
CA SER A 333 17.79 4.12 6.18
C SER A 333 19.25 4.23 5.71
N TYR A 334 20.16 3.54 6.39
CA TYR A 334 21.56 3.48 6.00
C TYR A 334 21.76 2.75 4.67
N CYS A 335 21.07 1.63 4.43
CA CYS A 335 21.17 0.88 3.17
C CYS A 335 20.72 1.72 1.96
N VAL A 336 19.68 2.53 2.12
CA VAL A 336 19.26 3.50 1.10
C VAL A 336 20.34 4.55 0.88
N TYR A 337 20.88 5.15 1.94
CA TYR A 337 21.91 6.18 1.83
C TYR A 337 23.23 5.68 1.21
N SER A 338 23.61 4.44 1.50
CA SER A 338 24.84 3.81 1.00
C SER A 338 24.66 3.14 -0.36
N GLU A 339 23.49 3.28 -1.00
CA GLU A 339 23.15 2.66 -2.29
C GLU A 339 23.26 1.12 -2.27
N LEU A 340 23.19 0.50 -1.08
CA LEU A 340 23.20 -0.95 -0.91
C LEU A 340 21.84 -1.59 -1.24
N MET A 341 20.76 -0.81 -1.15
CA MET A 341 19.42 -1.26 -1.52
C MET A 341 19.14 -0.97 -3.00
N PRO A 342 18.65 -1.95 -3.77
CA PRO A 342 18.25 -1.71 -5.16
C PRO A 342 17.21 -0.58 -5.25
N MET A 343 17.39 0.34 -6.20
CA MET A 343 16.47 1.48 -6.41
C MET A 343 15.04 1.02 -6.70
N GLU A 344 14.85 -0.14 -7.35
CA GLU A 344 13.52 -0.68 -7.62
C GLU A 344 12.82 -1.11 -6.32
N LEU A 345 13.57 -1.71 -5.38
CA LEU A 345 13.03 -2.15 -4.10
C LEU A 345 12.66 -0.97 -3.21
N GLU A 346 13.52 0.05 -3.16
CA GLU A 346 13.26 1.27 -2.41
C GLU A 346 12.00 1.97 -2.93
N SER A 347 11.93 2.21 -4.24
CA SER A 347 10.79 2.90 -4.86
C SER A 347 9.48 2.12 -4.67
N SER A 348 9.51 0.79 -4.80
CA SER A 348 8.34 -0.07 -4.54
C SER A 348 7.86 0.02 -3.09
N ILE A 349 8.77 -0.03 -2.11
CA ILE A 349 8.40 0.06 -0.69
C ILE A 349 7.88 1.47 -0.35
N ARG A 350 8.48 2.53 -0.91
CA ARG A 350 7.99 3.91 -0.77
C ARG A 350 6.59 4.06 -1.34
N ALA A 351 6.37 3.61 -2.58
CA ALA A 351 5.07 3.65 -3.22
C ALA A 351 4.01 2.86 -2.42
N PHE A 352 4.36 1.66 -1.94
CA PHE A 352 3.50 0.90 -1.05
C PHE A 352 3.14 1.69 0.22
N TRP A 353 4.12 2.30 0.88
CA TRP A 353 3.91 3.04 2.12
C TRP A 353 2.98 4.25 1.94
N GLU A 354 3.23 5.04 0.89
CA GLU A 354 2.47 6.26 0.59
C GLU A 354 1.05 5.95 0.08
N ASN A 355 0.90 4.96 -0.81
CA ASN A 355 -0.39 4.64 -1.42
C ASN A 355 -1.33 3.90 -0.47
N THR A 356 -0.82 2.95 0.30
CA THR A 356 -1.68 2.11 1.16
C THR A 356 -2.05 2.79 2.47
N ASN A 357 -1.27 3.80 2.90
CA ASN A 357 -1.43 4.42 4.21
C ASN A 357 -1.50 3.38 5.35
N ILE A 358 -0.71 2.31 5.24
CA ILE A 358 -0.77 1.14 6.14
C ILE A 358 -0.64 1.48 7.63
N LEU A 359 0.07 2.58 7.94
CA LEU A 359 0.18 3.12 9.29
C LEU A 359 -1.18 3.43 9.93
N TYR A 360 -2.13 3.97 9.18
CA TYR A 360 -3.45 4.30 9.72
C TYR A 360 -4.30 3.06 9.96
N LEU A 361 -4.23 2.06 9.07
CA LEU A 361 -4.89 0.76 9.29
C LEU A 361 -4.37 0.10 10.57
N PHE A 362 -3.04 0.06 10.71
CA PHE A 362 -2.40 -0.47 11.92
C PHE A 362 -2.78 0.32 13.17
N THR A 363 -2.72 1.65 13.09
CA THR A 363 -3.10 2.54 14.19
C THR A 363 -4.55 2.28 14.60
N ALA A 364 -5.48 2.18 13.65
CA ALA A 364 -6.88 1.86 13.96
C ALA A 364 -7.02 0.51 14.68
N ALA A 365 -6.36 -0.53 14.17
CA ALA A 365 -6.43 -1.87 14.77
C ALA A 365 -5.86 -1.92 16.20
N VAL A 366 -4.70 -1.29 16.44
CA VAL A 366 -4.04 -1.34 17.74
C VAL A 366 -4.68 -0.40 18.76
N VAL A 367 -5.06 0.83 18.35
CA VAL A 367 -5.73 1.81 19.23
C VAL A 367 -7.08 1.27 19.67
N VAL A 368 -7.95 0.96 18.70
CA VAL A 368 -9.35 0.59 18.98
C VAL A 368 -9.37 -0.77 19.66
N GLY A 369 -8.59 -1.74 19.18
CA GLY A 369 -8.47 -3.05 19.84
C GLY A 369 -7.98 -2.90 21.29
N GLY A 370 -6.96 -2.08 21.51
CA GLY A 370 -6.41 -1.85 22.84
C GLY A 370 -7.42 -1.20 23.78
N ILE A 371 -8.09 -0.11 23.37
CA ILE A 371 -9.06 0.62 24.21
C ILE A 371 -10.30 -0.23 24.50
N LEU A 372 -10.86 -0.87 23.48
CA LEU A 372 -12.08 -1.65 23.64
C LEU A 372 -11.82 -2.92 24.46
N SER A 373 -10.60 -3.46 24.47
CA SER A 373 -10.20 -4.61 25.31
C SER A 373 -9.99 -4.28 26.79
N MET A 374 -9.81 -3.00 27.16
CA MET A 374 -9.50 -2.59 28.53
C MET A 374 -10.71 -2.68 29.47
N GLU A 375 -10.48 -2.72 30.77
CA GLU A 375 -11.57 -2.49 31.74
C GLU A 375 -11.88 -1.00 31.88
N ARG A 376 -13.16 -0.64 31.91
CA ARG A 376 -13.62 0.76 32.04
C ARG A 376 -13.06 1.48 33.26
N GLY A 377 -13.05 0.79 34.41
CA GLY A 377 -12.53 1.35 35.66
C GLY A 377 -11.03 1.63 35.59
N LEU A 378 -10.27 0.79 34.87
CA LEU A 378 -8.86 1.01 34.63
C LEU A 378 -8.62 2.17 33.66
N LEU A 379 -9.47 2.33 32.64
CA LEU A 379 -9.38 3.46 31.71
C LEU A 379 -9.58 4.79 32.42
N ILE A 380 -10.63 4.94 33.24
CA ILE A 380 -10.90 6.19 33.97
C ILE A 380 -9.80 6.49 34.99
N LYS A 381 -9.45 5.51 35.83
CA LYS A 381 -8.42 5.70 36.87
C LYS A 381 -7.04 5.90 36.26
N GLY A 382 -6.72 5.14 35.22
CA GLY A 382 -5.47 5.22 34.47
C GLY A 382 -5.31 6.58 33.82
N PHE A 383 -6.35 7.07 33.13
CA PHE A 383 -6.35 8.38 32.46
C PHE A 383 -6.03 9.52 33.42
N VAL A 384 -6.78 9.63 34.53
CA VAL A 384 -6.60 10.72 35.50
C VAL A 384 -5.22 10.67 36.15
N LYS A 385 -4.75 9.47 36.50
CA LYS A 385 -3.44 9.29 37.14
C LYS A 385 -2.26 9.46 36.19
N LEU A 386 -2.44 9.23 34.89
CA LEU A 386 -1.41 9.39 33.86
C LEU A 386 -1.17 10.84 33.48
N PHE A 387 -2.20 11.69 33.57
CA PHE A 387 -2.08 13.09 33.18
C PHE A 387 -1.08 13.86 34.04
N VAL A 388 -1.00 13.54 35.34
CA VAL A 388 -0.11 14.25 36.28
C VAL A 388 1.38 13.99 35.98
N PRO A 389 1.89 12.74 35.87
CA PRO A 389 3.25 12.47 35.44
C PRO A 389 3.58 13.04 34.06
N LEU A 390 2.63 13.01 33.13
CA LEU A 390 2.80 13.52 31.77
C LEU A 390 3.00 15.04 31.75
N ALA A 391 2.11 15.79 32.39
CA ALA A 391 2.20 17.24 32.47
C ALA A 391 3.46 17.68 33.25
N ALA A 392 3.74 17.05 34.39
CA ALA A 392 4.94 17.34 35.17
C ALA A 392 6.22 17.01 34.39
N GLY A 393 6.23 15.88 33.67
CA GLY A 393 7.31 15.47 32.79
C GLY A 393 7.57 16.48 31.69
N SER A 394 6.51 16.92 31.01
CA SER A 394 6.58 17.90 29.92
C SER A 394 7.17 19.23 30.39
N VAL A 395 6.68 19.76 31.53
CA VAL A 395 7.20 21.01 32.10
C VAL A 395 8.66 20.87 32.54
N ALA A 396 9.00 19.77 33.22
CA ALA A 396 10.36 19.54 33.66
C ALA A 396 11.32 19.35 32.48
N ALA A 397 10.92 18.60 31.45
CA ALA A 397 11.72 18.39 30.24
C ALA A 397 11.89 19.70 29.44
N ALA A 398 10.84 20.52 29.35
CA ALA A 398 10.91 21.87 28.79
C ALA A 398 11.98 22.72 29.47
N ILE A 399 11.99 22.74 30.81
CA ILE A 399 12.95 23.55 31.60
C ILE A 399 14.35 22.96 31.49
N VAL A 400 14.53 21.69 31.85
CA VAL A 400 15.84 21.04 31.94
C VAL A 400 16.50 20.92 30.56
N GLY A 401 15.73 20.56 29.53
CA GLY A 401 16.21 20.51 28.15
C GLY A 401 16.69 21.87 27.66
N THR A 402 15.91 22.93 27.90
CA THR A 402 16.28 24.30 27.50
C THR A 402 17.53 24.78 28.24
N LEU A 403 17.59 24.59 29.56
CA LEU A 403 18.76 24.94 30.37
C LEU A 403 20.01 24.18 29.93
N THR A 404 19.87 22.91 29.53
CA THR A 404 20.99 22.10 29.05
C THR A 404 21.53 22.63 27.72
N GLY A 405 20.66 22.95 26.75
CA GLY A 405 21.11 23.57 25.51
C GLY A 405 21.77 24.93 25.73
N MET A 406 21.22 25.75 26.64
CA MET A 406 21.85 27.02 27.05
C MET A 406 23.23 26.83 27.66
N ALA A 407 23.38 25.86 28.56
CA ALA A 407 24.67 25.55 29.19
C ALA A 407 25.73 25.09 28.18
N LEU A 408 25.30 24.47 27.07
CA LEU A 408 26.15 24.01 25.98
C LEU A 408 26.35 25.06 24.86
N GLY A 409 25.81 26.27 25.02
CA GLY A 409 26.05 27.41 24.13
C GLY A 409 24.96 27.67 23.08
N LEU A 410 23.81 26.97 23.12
CA LEU A 410 22.65 27.30 22.29
C LEU A 410 21.83 28.44 22.89
N SER A 411 21.12 29.19 22.05
CA SER A 411 20.17 30.19 22.55
C SER A 411 18.94 29.52 23.19
N ALA A 412 18.35 30.16 24.19
CA ALA A 412 17.14 29.66 24.84
C ALA A 412 15.99 29.47 23.84
N HIS A 413 15.81 30.45 22.95
CA HIS A 413 14.79 30.42 21.90
C HIS A 413 15.00 29.25 20.93
N HIS A 414 16.23 29.07 20.44
CA HIS A 414 16.54 27.96 19.52
C HIS A 414 16.31 26.60 20.20
N THR A 415 16.81 26.45 21.43
CA THR A 415 16.72 25.19 22.17
C THR A 415 15.27 24.82 22.47
N PHE A 416 14.48 25.77 22.95
CA PHE A 416 13.10 25.50 23.33
C PHE A 416 12.23 25.19 22.11
N PHE A 417 12.20 26.08 21.11
CA PHE A 417 11.25 25.99 19.99
C PHE A 417 11.68 25.01 18.88
N TYR A 418 12.99 24.78 18.68
CA TYR A 418 13.48 23.96 17.57
C TYR A 418 14.07 22.61 17.98
N ILE A 419 14.26 22.36 19.28
CA ILE A 419 14.75 21.08 19.80
C ILE A 419 13.72 20.47 20.76
N VAL A 420 13.45 21.13 21.90
CA VAL A 420 12.69 20.53 23.00
C VAL A 420 11.20 20.38 22.67
N VAL A 421 10.55 21.45 22.19
CA VAL A 421 9.14 21.43 21.80
C VAL A 421 8.88 20.42 20.66
N PRO A 422 9.66 20.38 19.57
CA PRO A 422 9.47 19.39 18.52
C PRO A 422 9.55 17.95 19.01
N ILE A 423 10.51 17.61 19.87
CA ILE A 423 10.61 16.26 20.48
C ILE A 423 9.31 15.90 21.19
N MET A 424 8.70 16.87 21.89
CA MET A 424 7.46 16.68 22.65
C MET A 424 6.17 16.97 21.87
N ALA A 425 6.24 17.28 20.57
CA ALA A 425 5.08 17.73 19.80
C ALA A 425 4.10 16.61 19.43
N GLY A 426 4.44 15.34 19.70
CA GLY A 426 3.57 14.19 19.36
C GLY A 426 3.82 13.61 17.97
N GLY A 427 5.04 13.79 17.42
CA GLY A 427 5.49 13.18 16.17
C GLY A 427 5.36 14.02 14.91
N LEU A 428 5.68 13.42 13.76
CA LEU A 428 5.77 14.17 12.49
C LEU A 428 4.41 14.72 12.02
N GLY A 429 3.44 13.84 11.79
CA GLY A 429 2.17 14.21 11.16
C GLY A 429 1.25 15.03 12.06
N GLU A 430 1.14 14.65 13.33
CA GLU A 430 0.19 15.23 14.29
C GLU A 430 0.81 16.35 15.13
N GLY A 431 2.14 16.46 15.14
CA GLY A 431 2.89 17.44 15.93
C GLY A 431 3.69 18.43 15.07
N ALA A 432 4.70 17.92 14.36
CA ALA A 432 5.67 18.74 13.63
C ALA A 432 5.03 19.55 12.50
N ILE A 433 4.10 18.96 11.75
CA ILE A 433 3.38 19.69 10.69
C ILE A 433 2.55 20.85 11.26
N PRO A 434 1.62 20.64 12.22
CA PRO A 434 0.89 21.75 12.86
C PRO A 434 1.80 22.79 13.53
N LEU A 435 2.86 22.33 14.21
CA LEU A 435 3.83 23.22 14.87
C LEU A 435 4.51 24.14 13.87
N THR A 436 5.05 23.58 12.79
CA THR A 436 5.79 24.32 11.77
C THR A 436 4.88 25.20 10.91
N LEU A 437 3.64 24.78 10.66
CA LEU A 437 2.62 25.65 10.06
C LEU A 437 2.31 26.86 10.94
N GLY A 438 2.15 26.65 12.25
CA GLY A 438 1.93 27.74 13.19
C GLY A 438 3.13 28.68 13.31
N TYR A 439 4.36 28.13 13.35
CA TYR A 439 5.58 28.93 13.34
C TYR A 439 5.74 29.73 12.04
N ALA A 440 5.46 29.11 10.89
CA ALA A 440 5.49 29.78 9.60
C ALA A 440 4.53 30.98 9.56
N ALA A 441 3.32 30.81 10.09
CA ALA A 441 2.33 31.88 10.16
C ALA A 441 2.75 33.04 11.09
N ILE A 442 3.41 32.74 12.21
CA ILE A 442 3.86 33.76 13.17
C ILE A 442 5.14 34.46 12.69
N LEU A 443 6.13 33.69 12.23
CA LEU A 443 7.46 34.16 11.83
C LEU A 443 7.52 34.62 10.36
N GLN A 444 6.43 34.50 9.60
CA GLN A 444 6.36 34.83 8.17
C GLN A 444 7.47 34.15 7.35
N THR A 445 7.75 32.88 7.67
CA THR A 445 8.82 32.07 7.06
C THR A 445 8.24 30.83 6.38
N SER A 446 8.99 30.20 5.49
CA SER A 446 8.64 28.96 4.79
C SER A 446 8.43 27.79 5.77
N GLN A 447 7.26 27.11 5.68
CA GLN A 447 6.99 25.91 6.47
C GLN A 447 7.95 24.75 6.14
N PRO A 448 8.28 24.45 4.87
CA PRO A 448 9.27 23.42 4.54
C PRO A 448 10.63 23.63 5.19
N GLU A 449 11.09 24.88 5.28
CA GLU A 449 12.37 25.21 5.93
C GLU A 449 12.33 24.92 7.42
N LEU A 450 11.26 25.36 8.11
CA LEU A 450 11.06 25.08 9.54
C LEU A 450 10.91 23.58 9.79
N PHE A 451 10.21 22.86 8.90
CA PHE A 451 10.03 21.42 8.99
C PHE A 451 11.35 20.66 8.86
N ALA A 452 12.21 21.06 7.91
CA ALA A 452 13.54 20.48 7.75
C ALA A 452 14.43 20.68 9.00
N GLN A 453 14.26 21.80 9.72
CA GLN A 453 15.01 22.07 10.95
C GLN A 453 14.55 21.23 12.15
N VAL A 454 13.24 21.02 12.31
CA VAL A 454 12.69 20.29 13.47
C VAL A 454 12.67 18.77 13.30
N MET A 455 12.77 18.27 12.07
CA MET A 455 12.70 16.84 11.78
C MET A 455 13.83 16.03 12.44
N PRO A 456 15.13 16.40 12.34
CA PRO A 456 16.19 15.59 12.96
C PRO A 456 16.08 15.48 14.49
N PRO A 457 15.82 16.56 15.25
CA PRO A 457 15.56 16.46 16.69
C PRO A 457 14.43 15.49 17.04
N ILE A 458 13.34 15.44 16.27
CA ILE A 458 12.23 14.51 16.49
C ILE A 458 12.68 13.05 16.31
N VAL A 459 13.38 12.76 15.21
CA VAL A 459 13.84 11.38 14.95
C VAL A 459 14.85 10.93 16.00
N LEU A 460 15.84 11.78 16.34
CA LEU A 460 16.83 11.49 17.38
C LEU A 460 16.20 11.37 18.78
N GLY A 461 15.20 12.20 19.07
CA GLY A 461 14.39 12.10 20.29
C GLY A 461 13.70 10.75 20.40
N ASN A 462 13.06 10.29 19.32
CA ASN A 462 12.43 8.98 19.27
C ASN A 462 13.42 7.82 19.44
N LEU A 463 14.59 7.88 18.78
CA LEU A 463 15.64 6.86 18.94
C LEU A 463 16.18 6.82 20.38
N THR A 464 16.35 7.98 20.99
CA THR A 464 16.74 8.09 22.41
C THR A 464 15.66 7.51 23.30
N ALA A 465 14.38 7.75 23.00
CA ALA A 465 13.24 7.22 23.74
C ALA A 465 13.19 5.68 23.67
N VAL A 466 13.44 5.10 22.49
CA VAL A 466 13.57 3.65 22.28
C VAL A 466 14.67 3.06 23.16
N ALA A 467 15.84 3.71 23.20
CA ALA A 467 16.96 3.29 24.03
C ALA A 467 16.64 3.40 25.52
N CYS A 468 16.07 4.53 25.96
CA CYS A 468 15.62 4.74 27.33
C CYS A 468 14.59 3.68 27.76
N ALA A 469 13.64 3.32 26.90
CA ALA A 469 12.63 2.30 27.18
C ALA A 469 13.23 0.90 27.35
N GLY A 470 14.25 0.54 26.54
CA GLY A 470 15.00 -0.70 26.71
C GLY A 470 15.76 -0.75 28.05
N VAL A 471 16.38 0.36 28.44
CA VAL A 471 17.04 0.49 29.76
C VAL A 471 16.02 0.38 30.90
N LEU A 472 14.88 1.07 30.81
CA LEU A 472 13.81 1.01 31.81
C LEU A 472 13.25 -0.41 31.96
N HIS A 473 13.12 -1.15 30.85
CA HIS A 473 12.72 -2.56 30.89
C HIS A 473 13.73 -3.39 31.68
N ARG A 474 15.04 -3.24 31.41
CA ARG A 474 16.10 -3.94 32.14
C ARG A 474 16.13 -3.55 33.62
N LEU A 475 15.96 -2.27 33.94
CA LEU A 475 15.88 -1.80 35.33
C LEU A 475 14.69 -2.43 36.06
N GLY A 476 13.55 -2.59 35.40
CA GLY A 476 12.39 -3.31 35.95
C GLY A 476 12.66 -4.79 36.21
N GLN A 477 13.44 -5.46 35.36
CA GLN A 477 13.83 -6.86 35.59
C GLN A 477 14.81 -7.01 36.75
N LEU A 478 15.75 -6.08 36.90
CA LEU A 478 16.77 -6.12 37.95
C LEU A 478 16.20 -5.72 39.33
N ASN A 479 15.18 -4.86 39.36
CA ASN A 479 14.58 -4.36 40.58
C ASN A 479 13.09 -4.73 40.67
N SER A 480 12.82 -5.88 41.30
CA SER A 480 11.47 -6.42 41.48
C SER A 480 10.53 -5.44 42.20
N ASP A 481 11.05 -4.63 43.12
CA ASP A 481 10.24 -3.62 43.83
C ASP A 481 9.76 -2.53 42.87
N LEU A 482 10.60 -2.03 41.98
CA LEU A 482 10.17 -1.03 40.98
C LEU A 482 9.20 -1.61 39.96
N SER A 483 9.34 -2.89 39.61
CA SER A 483 8.46 -3.54 38.62
C SER A 483 7.15 -4.11 39.18
N GLN A 484 7.07 -4.41 40.47
CA GLN A 484 5.86 -5.00 41.08
C GLN A 484 5.05 -3.99 41.89
N ARG A 485 5.64 -2.85 42.26
CA ARG A 485 4.97 -1.81 43.06
C ARG A 485 4.00 -0.97 42.23
N GLY A 486 2.97 -0.46 42.90
CA GLY A 486 1.95 0.39 42.30
C GLY A 486 0.94 -0.38 41.46
N GLN A 487 -0.11 0.30 41.04
CA GLN A 487 -1.13 -0.28 40.16
C GLN A 487 -0.53 -0.43 38.75
N LYS A 488 -0.44 -1.65 38.24
CA LYS A 488 -0.08 -1.90 36.84
C LYS A 488 -1.19 -1.44 35.91
N LEU A 489 -0.82 -0.78 34.82
CA LEU A 489 -1.67 -0.40 33.70
C LEU A 489 -1.83 -1.56 32.71
N SER A 490 -1.87 -2.79 33.23
CA SER A 490 -2.05 -3.98 32.43
C SER A 490 -3.48 -4.04 31.93
N ALA A 491 -3.68 -4.36 30.65
CA ALA A 491 -4.92 -4.94 30.14
C ALA A 491 -5.07 -6.37 30.71
N GLY A 492 -5.17 -6.48 32.04
CA GLY A 492 -5.27 -7.75 32.74
C GLY A 492 -6.67 -7.93 33.26
N HIS A 493 -7.47 -8.77 32.57
CA HIS A 493 -8.46 -9.68 33.18
C HIS A 493 -9.14 -10.68 32.21
N LEU A 494 -8.61 -10.95 31.00
CA LEU A 494 -9.14 -12.08 30.21
C LEU A 494 -8.59 -13.45 30.62
N LYS A 495 -7.50 -13.52 31.41
CA LYS A 495 -6.90 -14.81 31.81
C LYS A 495 -7.78 -15.66 32.76
N ASN A 496 -8.84 -15.07 33.33
CA ASN A 496 -9.78 -15.74 34.24
C ASN A 496 -11.24 -15.71 33.77
N ARG A 497 -11.54 -15.22 32.55
CA ARG A 497 -12.87 -15.42 31.97
C ARG A 497 -12.81 -16.74 31.20
N SER A 498 -13.35 -17.80 31.81
CA SER A 498 -13.77 -18.99 31.08
C SER A 498 -14.93 -18.59 30.17
N THR A 499 -14.63 -18.01 29.02
CA THR A 499 -15.59 -17.99 27.94
C THR A 499 -15.39 -19.29 27.19
N ASP A 500 -16.40 -20.16 27.22
CA ASP A 500 -16.59 -21.27 26.29
C ASP A 500 -16.83 -20.71 24.86
N SER A 501 -15.99 -19.76 24.44
CA SER A 501 -16.01 -19.13 23.13
C SER A 501 -15.39 -20.12 22.16
N THR A 502 -16.20 -20.63 21.24
CA THR A 502 -15.67 -21.43 20.12
C THR A 502 -14.73 -20.56 19.26
N PRO A 503 -13.72 -21.16 18.60
CA PRO A 503 -12.82 -20.43 17.69
C PRO A 503 -13.56 -19.59 16.63
N ALA A 504 -14.72 -20.07 16.16
CA ALA A 504 -15.59 -19.34 15.24
C ALA A 504 -16.14 -18.05 15.84
N ALA A 505 -16.62 -18.08 17.09
CA ALA A 505 -17.15 -16.90 17.78
C ALA A 505 -16.05 -15.84 18.04
N LEU A 506 -14.81 -16.29 18.26
CA LEU A 506 -13.65 -15.39 18.37
C LEU A 506 -13.33 -14.72 17.04
N MET A 507 -13.36 -15.46 15.93
CA MET A 507 -13.11 -14.90 14.59
C MET A 507 -14.18 -13.89 14.17
N GLU A 508 -15.45 -14.17 14.50
CA GLU A 508 -16.55 -13.21 14.28
C GLU A 508 -16.36 -11.93 15.12
N SER A 509 -15.92 -12.09 16.36
CA SER A 509 -15.64 -10.98 17.27
C SER A 509 -14.45 -10.15 16.81
N LEU A 510 -13.38 -10.80 16.34
CA LEU A 510 -12.23 -10.14 15.72
C LEU A 510 -12.66 -9.30 14.51
N ALA A 511 -13.40 -9.90 13.59
CA ALA A 511 -13.82 -9.21 12.37
C ALA A 511 -14.87 -8.12 12.63
N SER A 512 -15.73 -8.26 13.63
CA SER A 512 -16.67 -7.18 14.02
C SER A 512 -15.93 -6.00 14.64
N VAL A 513 -14.95 -6.25 15.52
CA VAL A 513 -14.13 -5.19 16.09
C VAL A 513 -13.25 -4.51 15.03
N GLY A 514 -12.72 -5.26 14.07
CA GLY A 514 -12.04 -4.70 12.90
C GLY A 514 -12.94 -3.73 12.11
N MET A 515 -14.19 -4.12 11.85
CA MET A 515 -15.16 -3.23 11.18
C MET A 515 -15.47 -1.99 12.02
N VAL A 516 -15.58 -2.13 13.35
CA VAL A 516 -15.76 -0.98 14.26
C VAL A 516 -14.55 -0.05 14.15
N ALA A 517 -13.33 -0.58 14.20
CA ALA A 517 -12.12 0.23 14.11
C ALA A 517 -12.05 1.05 12.80
N LEU A 518 -12.33 0.41 11.66
CA LEU A 518 -12.39 1.08 10.36
C LEU A 518 -13.52 2.13 10.29
N SER A 519 -14.68 1.82 10.86
CA SER A 519 -15.81 2.76 10.89
C SER A 519 -15.48 4.00 11.72
N LEU A 520 -14.86 3.82 12.89
CA LEU A 520 -14.43 4.94 13.75
C LEU A 520 -13.35 5.77 13.07
N TYR A 521 -12.43 5.13 12.34
CA TYR A 521 -11.42 5.83 11.56
C TYR A 521 -12.07 6.65 10.43
N MET A 522 -13.02 6.08 9.68
CA MET A 522 -13.77 6.80 8.64
C MET A 522 -14.50 8.03 9.18
N VAL A 523 -15.15 7.91 10.35
CA VAL A 523 -15.75 9.07 11.03
C VAL A 523 -14.66 10.10 11.39
N GLY A 524 -13.50 9.64 11.83
CA GLY A 524 -12.34 10.49 12.05
C GLY A 524 -11.90 11.25 10.79
N VAL A 525 -11.85 10.60 9.63
CA VAL A 525 -11.52 11.24 8.34
C VAL A 525 -12.58 12.27 7.96
N LEU A 526 -13.86 11.97 8.15
CA LEU A 526 -14.95 12.92 7.88
C LEU A 526 -14.83 14.16 8.77
N VAL A 527 -14.57 13.98 10.06
CA VAL A 527 -14.37 15.10 11.00
C VAL A 527 -13.12 15.90 10.63
N ASN A 528 -12.04 15.24 10.21
CA ASN A 528 -10.82 15.91 9.75
C ASN A 528 -11.10 16.86 8.57
N GLN A 529 -11.92 16.45 7.61
CA GLN A 529 -12.30 17.32 6.47
C GLN A 529 -13.14 18.53 6.89
N LEU A 530 -13.93 18.41 7.97
CA LEU A 530 -14.83 19.46 8.44
C LEU A 530 -14.16 20.44 9.42
N THR A 531 -13.27 19.95 10.29
CA THR A 531 -12.71 20.72 11.41
C THR A 531 -11.19 20.84 11.38
N GLY A 532 -10.51 20.10 10.51
CA GLY A 532 -9.04 20.02 10.47
C GLY A 532 -8.40 19.12 11.53
N TRP A 533 -9.19 18.53 12.44
CA TRP A 533 -8.65 17.69 13.53
C TRP A 533 -8.11 16.36 13.01
N PRO A 534 -6.93 15.87 13.45
CA PRO A 534 -6.37 14.61 12.95
C PRO A 534 -7.33 13.42 13.13
N ALA A 535 -7.59 12.69 12.03
CA ALA A 535 -8.53 11.55 12.03
C ALA A 535 -8.23 10.50 13.12
N PRO A 536 -6.97 10.11 13.37
CA PRO A 536 -6.66 9.16 14.42
C PRO A 536 -6.96 9.66 15.85
N LEU A 537 -6.88 10.97 16.10
CA LEU A 537 -7.22 11.59 17.39
C LEU A 537 -8.74 11.54 17.62
N VAL A 538 -9.52 11.85 16.58
CA VAL A 538 -10.99 11.75 16.62
C VAL A 538 -11.41 10.29 16.84
N MET A 539 -10.81 9.35 16.11
CA MET A 539 -11.03 7.92 16.29
C MET A 539 -10.73 7.46 17.72
N LEU A 540 -9.61 7.89 18.31
CA LEU A 540 -9.25 7.64 19.70
C LEU A 540 -10.34 8.17 20.66
N GLY A 541 -10.76 9.42 20.48
CA GLY A 541 -11.83 10.03 21.28
C GLY A 541 -13.15 9.26 21.20
N LEU A 542 -13.55 8.83 19.99
CA LEU A 542 -14.75 8.04 19.78
C LEU A 542 -14.65 6.63 20.40
N ALA A 543 -13.50 5.97 20.27
CA ALA A 543 -13.27 4.66 20.90
C ALA A 543 -13.35 4.75 22.43
N VAL A 544 -12.77 5.80 23.03
CA VAL A 544 -12.89 6.09 24.46
C VAL A 544 -14.35 6.37 24.83
N LEU A 545 -15.06 7.20 24.06
CA LEU A 545 -16.47 7.52 24.28
C LEU A 545 -17.33 6.26 24.28
N ILE A 546 -17.15 5.38 23.29
CA ILE A 546 -17.85 4.09 23.21
C ILE A 546 -17.55 3.26 24.45
N LYS A 547 -16.28 3.15 24.85
CA LYS A 547 -15.93 2.35 26.01
C LYS A 547 -16.55 2.88 27.30
N LEU A 548 -16.64 4.20 27.46
CA LEU A 548 -17.21 4.86 28.63
C LEU A 548 -18.74 4.82 28.66
N THR A 549 -19.40 4.91 27.50
CA THR A 549 -20.87 5.05 27.42
C THR A 549 -21.60 3.74 27.09
N ILE A 550 -21.01 2.85 26.30
CA ILE A 550 -21.64 1.63 25.79
C ILE A 550 -21.03 0.39 26.41
N THR A 551 -21.86 -0.48 26.97
CA THR A 551 -21.38 -1.75 27.56
C THR A 551 -21.15 -2.75 26.46
N LEU A 552 -19.88 -2.90 26.07
CA LEU A 552 -19.47 -3.89 25.08
C LEU A 552 -19.73 -5.30 25.61
N SER A 553 -20.17 -6.18 24.71
CA SER A 553 -20.31 -7.59 25.04
C SER A 553 -18.92 -8.20 25.32
N PRO A 554 -18.81 -9.17 26.24
CA PRO A 554 -17.53 -9.82 26.55
C PRO A 554 -16.82 -10.40 25.31
N ARG A 555 -17.59 -10.86 24.32
CA ARG A 555 -17.10 -11.36 23.04
C ARG A 555 -16.39 -10.27 22.23
N LEU A 556 -16.96 -9.06 22.16
CA LEU A 556 -16.32 -7.93 21.47
C LEU A 556 -15.06 -7.44 22.21
N GLU A 557 -15.04 -7.49 23.55
CA GLU A 557 -13.83 -7.17 24.32
C GLU A 557 -12.70 -8.18 24.02
N GLU A 558 -13.04 -9.46 23.90
CA GLU A 558 -12.11 -10.53 23.54
C GLU A 558 -11.62 -10.42 22.09
N GLY A 559 -12.51 -10.13 21.14
CA GLY A 559 -12.15 -9.84 19.75
C GLY A 559 -11.24 -8.60 19.61
N ALA A 560 -11.49 -7.57 20.43
CA ALA A 560 -10.65 -6.37 20.50
C ALA A 560 -9.24 -6.70 21.01
N TYR A 561 -9.16 -7.53 22.04
CA TYR A 561 -7.89 -8.03 22.57
C TYR A 561 -7.13 -8.81 21.51
N LEU A 562 -7.78 -9.75 20.81
CA LEU A 562 -7.15 -10.54 19.75
C LEU A 562 -6.65 -9.68 18.60
N MET A 563 -7.43 -8.69 18.15
CA MET A 563 -7.01 -7.74 17.11
C MET A 563 -5.75 -6.99 17.54
N HIS A 564 -5.80 -6.38 18.72
CA HIS A 564 -4.66 -5.66 19.27
C HIS A 564 -3.42 -6.57 19.37
N HIS A 565 -3.58 -7.77 19.93
CA HIS A 565 -2.49 -8.72 20.12
C HIS A 565 -1.87 -9.19 18.79
N PHE A 566 -2.70 -9.51 17.80
CA PHE A 566 -2.24 -9.93 16.48
C PHE A 566 -1.39 -8.85 15.81
N PHE A 567 -1.93 -7.64 15.68
CA PHE A 567 -1.22 -6.55 14.99
C PHE A 567 0.06 -6.15 15.74
N THR A 568 0.03 -6.09 17.07
CA THR A 568 1.22 -5.75 17.87
C THR A 568 2.34 -6.78 17.77
N GLN A 569 2.06 -8.05 17.44
CA GLN A 569 3.08 -9.07 17.26
C GLN A 569 3.51 -9.23 15.79
N ALA A 570 2.54 -9.32 14.88
CA ALA A 570 2.80 -9.65 13.47
C ALA A 570 3.29 -8.44 12.67
N ALA A 571 2.76 -7.24 12.95
CA ALA A 571 3.00 -6.06 12.11
C ALA A 571 4.05 -5.09 12.67
N ALA A 572 4.50 -5.25 13.92
CA ALA A 572 5.40 -4.30 14.57
C ALA A 572 6.73 -4.09 13.81
N TYR A 573 7.53 -5.14 13.60
CA TYR A 573 8.80 -5.02 12.86
C TYR A 573 8.64 -4.66 11.38
N PRO A 574 7.69 -5.23 10.61
CA PRO A 574 7.45 -4.79 9.24
C PRO A 574 7.14 -3.29 9.13
N ILE A 575 6.35 -2.75 10.06
CA ILE A 575 6.03 -1.32 10.10
C ILE A 575 7.24 -0.49 10.52
N LEU A 576 8.01 -0.94 11.51
CA LEU A 576 9.23 -0.24 11.92
C LEU A 576 10.25 -0.18 10.77
N PHE A 577 10.32 -1.22 9.93
CA PHE A 577 11.19 -1.27 8.77
C PHE A 577 10.77 -0.26 7.70
N GLY A 578 9.49 -0.29 7.31
CA GLY A 578 8.94 0.68 6.35
C GLY A 578 9.09 2.12 6.87
N MET A 579 8.91 2.35 8.17
CA MET A 579 9.18 3.65 8.80
C MET A 579 10.65 4.05 8.66
N GLY A 580 11.57 3.14 8.95
CA GLY A 580 13.01 3.39 8.83
C GLY A 580 13.42 3.85 7.44
N LEU A 581 12.89 3.17 6.43
CA LEU A 581 13.15 3.46 5.01
C LEU A 581 12.55 4.79 4.56
N THR A 582 11.32 5.08 4.99
CA THR A 582 10.52 6.19 4.43
C THR A 582 10.59 7.48 5.25
N LEU A 583 10.57 7.38 6.58
CA LEU A 583 10.37 8.51 7.50
C LEU A 583 11.64 8.92 8.26
N THR A 584 12.73 8.16 8.17
CA THR A 584 13.99 8.48 8.85
C THR A 584 15.14 8.70 7.87
N PRO A 585 15.23 9.87 7.21
CA PRO A 585 16.29 10.14 6.24
C PRO A 585 17.66 10.20 6.92
N TRP A 586 18.60 9.38 6.44
CA TRP A 586 19.94 9.24 7.02
C TRP A 586 20.72 10.57 7.06
N GLN A 587 20.68 11.32 5.96
CA GLN A 587 21.42 12.58 5.84
C GLN A 587 20.96 13.63 6.87
N ALA A 588 19.65 13.66 7.16
CA ALA A 588 19.09 14.53 8.19
C ALA A 588 19.50 14.11 9.60
N LEU A 589 19.63 12.80 9.84
CA LEU A 589 20.17 12.30 11.12
C LEU A 589 21.62 12.73 11.31
N VAL A 590 22.45 12.55 10.28
CA VAL A 590 23.88 12.87 10.33
C VAL A 590 24.13 14.37 10.50
N SER A 591 23.30 15.23 9.91
CA SER A 591 23.49 16.69 9.97
C SER A 591 23.33 17.27 11.38
N VAL A 592 22.70 16.54 12.31
CA VAL A 592 22.44 17.00 13.69
C VAL A 592 23.24 16.19 14.73
N LEU A 593 24.21 15.37 14.29
CA LEU A 593 25.15 14.65 15.18
C LEU A 593 26.19 15.55 15.87
N ALA A 594 25.91 16.86 16.03
CA ALA A 594 26.75 17.69 16.89
C ALA A 594 26.53 17.29 18.36
N PRO A 595 27.60 17.18 19.18
CA PRO A 595 27.49 16.76 20.58
C PRO A 595 26.49 17.58 21.39
N VAL A 596 26.39 18.87 21.08
CA VAL A 596 25.46 19.81 21.72
C VAL A 596 24.00 19.35 21.57
N TYR A 597 23.55 19.06 20.34
CA TYR A 597 22.18 18.59 20.08
C TYR A 597 21.92 17.23 20.73
N LEU A 598 22.87 16.30 20.61
CA LEU A 598 22.73 14.95 21.17
C LEU A 598 22.58 14.96 22.68
N ILE A 599 23.38 15.75 23.40
CA ILE A 599 23.29 15.86 24.86
C ILE A 599 21.97 16.51 25.27
N THR A 600 21.55 17.60 24.59
CA THR A 600 20.28 18.26 24.88
C THR A 600 19.09 17.32 24.67
N ILE A 601 19.06 16.58 23.56
CA ILE A 601 18.00 15.60 23.25
C ILE A 601 18.00 14.49 24.31
N PHE A 602 19.17 13.93 24.60
CA PHE A 602 19.32 12.87 25.61
C PHE A 602 18.80 13.29 26.98
N VAL A 603 19.23 14.46 27.46
CA VAL A 603 18.81 14.98 28.76
C VAL A 603 17.31 15.29 28.80
N THR A 604 16.73 15.78 27.70
CA THR A 604 15.28 16.04 27.60
C THR A 604 14.49 14.75 27.76
N VAL A 605 14.83 13.70 27.01
CA VAL A 605 14.14 12.39 27.08
C VAL A 605 14.39 11.70 28.42
N LEU A 606 15.62 11.78 28.94
CA LEU A 606 15.94 11.25 30.26
C LEU A 606 15.13 11.94 31.37
N THR A 607 14.89 13.25 31.25
CA THR A 607 14.05 13.99 32.19
C THR A 607 12.61 13.48 32.17
N LEU A 608 12.03 13.24 30.99
CA LEU A 608 10.70 12.61 30.87
C LEU A 608 10.66 11.25 31.58
N ALA A 609 11.69 10.41 31.36
CA ALA A 609 11.79 9.10 32.01
C ALA A 609 11.86 9.21 33.53
N LEU A 610 12.75 10.04 34.07
CA LEU A 610 12.97 10.20 35.51
C LEU A 610 11.74 10.79 36.21
N VAL A 611 11.15 11.83 35.64
CA VAL A 611 9.93 12.44 36.19
C VAL A 611 8.76 11.45 36.12
N GLY A 612 8.64 10.70 35.03
CA GLY A 612 7.64 9.64 34.90
C GLY A 612 7.78 8.56 35.97
N LEU A 613 9.02 8.21 36.34
CA LEU A 613 9.32 7.24 37.40
C LEU A 613 8.97 7.79 38.79
N ILE A 614 9.36 9.02 39.09
CA ILE A 614 9.17 9.65 40.41
C ILE A 614 7.71 10.05 40.62
N VAL A 615 7.13 10.83 39.70
CA VAL A 615 5.76 11.33 39.82
C VAL A 615 4.75 10.20 39.60
N GLY A 616 5.05 9.24 38.72
CA GLY A 616 4.25 8.03 38.58
C GLY A 616 4.14 7.24 39.88
N ARG A 617 5.25 7.12 40.62
CA ARG A 617 5.25 6.51 41.95
C ARG A 617 4.38 7.27 42.94
N TRP A 618 4.40 8.61 42.94
CA TRP A 618 3.55 9.43 43.80
C TRP A 618 2.06 9.32 43.43
N ALA A 619 1.74 9.21 42.15
CA ALA A 619 0.39 8.98 41.65
C ALA A 619 -0.13 7.54 41.92
N GLY A 620 0.71 6.66 42.48
CA GLY A 620 0.39 5.27 42.80
C GLY A 620 0.33 4.34 41.57
N LEU A 621 0.92 4.75 40.45
CA LEU A 621 1.11 3.92 39.26
C LEU A 621 2.37 3.07 39.38
N ASN A 622 2.48 2.03 38.56
CA ASN A 622 3.74 1.34 38.42
C ASN A 622 4.83 2.30 37.88
N PRO A 623 5.95 2.51 38.61
CA PRO A 623 6.96 3.51 38.23
C PRO A 623 7.57 3.27 36.85
N ILE A 624 7.81 2.00 36.48
CA ILE A 624 8.42 1.65 35.19
C ILE A 624 7.44 1.89 34.05
N GLU A 625 6.18 1.44 34.18
CA GLU A 625 5.15 1.68 33.15
C GLU A 625 4.84 3.16 32.99
N SER A 626 4.78 3.92 34.10
CA SER A 626 4.60 5.36 34.07
C SER A 626 5.77 6.08 33.41
N ALA A 627 7.01 5.66 33.68
CA ALA A 627 8.19 6.20 33.01
C ALA A 627 8.18 5.95 31.51
N ILE A 628 7.84 4.71 31.08
CA ILE A 628 7.77 4.36 29.66
C ILE A 628 6.68 5.16 28.94
N ILE A 629 5.50 5.33 29.54
CA ILE A 629 4.44 6.14 28.94
C ILE A 629 4.84 7.62 28.85
N ASN A 630 5.56 8.15 29.85
CA ASN A 630 6.06 9.52 29.79
C ASN A 630 7.12 9.71 28.69
N VAL A 631 7.97 8.71 28.50
CA VAL A 631 8.94 8.67 27.39
C VAL A 631 8.24 8.58 26.02
N CYS A 632 7.06 7.96 25.93
CA CYS A 632 6.27 7.96 24.69
C CYS A 632 5.87 9.37 24.24
N HIS A 633 5.80 10.36 25.14
CA HIS A 633 5.59 11.77 24.75
C HIS A 633 6.69 12.27 23.80
N SER A 634 7.92 11.75 23.92
CA SER A 634 9.02 12.02 22.97
C SER A 634 8.99 11.14 21.71
N GLY A 635 7.93 10.37 21.53
CA GLY A 635 7.71 9.47 20.42
C GLY A 635 7.26 10.19 19.16
N MET A 636 7.68 9.63 18.02
CA MET A 636 7.30 10.07 16.68
C MET A 636 5.84 9.70 16.31
N GLY A 637 4.89 10.02 17.18
CA GLY A 637 3.47 9.65 17.01
C GLY A 637 3.23 8.16 17.24
N SER A 638 2.23 7.58 16.58
CA SER A 638 1.86 6.17 16.77
C SER A 638 2.98 5.19 16.41
N VAL A 639 3.84 5.55 15.44
CA VAL A 639 4.98 4.69 15.04
C VAL A 639 6.15 4.81 16.01
N GLY A 640 6.34 5.99 16.61
CA GLY A 640 7.31 6.16 17.69
C GLY A 640 6.91 5.41 18.95
N ASP A 641 5.65 5.56 19.38
CA ASP A 641 5.08 4.79 20.50
C ASP A 641 5.28 3.29 20.27
N MET A 642 5.10 2.84 19.03
CA MET A 642 5.33 1.46 18.64
C MET A 642 6.77 1.02 18.87
N ALA A 643 7.73 1.81 18.40
CA ALA A 643 9.16 1.53 18.58
C ALA A 643 9.53 1.45 20.07
N ILE A 644 9.06 2.43 20.86
CA ILE A 644 9.32 2.56 22.29
C ILE A 644 8.75 1.37 23.07
N LEU A 645 7.47 1.03 22.82
CA LEU A 645 6.81 -0.07 23.52
C LEU A 645 7.29 -1.45 23.09
N THR A 646 7.70 -1.61 21.83
CA THR A 646 8.33 -2.85 21.33
C THR A 646 9.66 -3.07 22.03
N SER A 647 10.49 -2.01 22.17
CA SER A 647 11.76 -2.03 22.91
C SER A 647 11.57 -2.37 24.39
N ALA A 648 10.50 -1.87 25.01
CA ALA A 648 10.16 -2.17 26.39
C ALA A 648 9.45 -3.52 26.61
N HIS A 649 9.10 -4.26 25.54
CA HIS A 649 8.22 -5.45 25.60
C HIS A 649 6.87 -5.20 26.32
N ARG A 650 6.27 -4.02 26.13
CA ARG A 650 5.05 -3.58 26.86
C ARG A 650 3.97 -3.02 25.93
N MET A 651 3.71 -3.73 24.84
CA MET A 651 2.75 -3.34 23.79
C MET A 651 1.31 -3.12 24.28
N HIS A 652 0.93 -3.76 25.38
CA HIS A 652 -0.37 -3.55 26.04
C HIS A 652 -0.58 -2.11 26.54
N LEU A 653 0.48 -1.30 26.67
CA LEU A 653 0.39 0.10 27.06
C LEU A 653 0.08 1.04 25.88
N MET A 654 -0.04 0.54 24.65
CA MET A 654 -0.25 1.37 23.45
C MET A 654 -1.40 2.39 23.58
N PRO A 655 -2.59 2.02 24.13
CA PRO A 655 -3.67 3.00 24.29
C PRO A 655 -3.27 4.21 25.15
N PHE A 656 -2.49 3.97 26.21
CA PHE A 656 -2.01 5.02 27.10
C PHE A 656 -0.86 5.82 26.48
N ALA A 657 0.04 5.16 25.74
CA ALA A 657 1.10 5.81 25.00
C ALA A 657 0.52 6.77 23.95
N GLN A 658 -0.41 6.31 23.11
CA GLN A 658 -1.03 7.14 22.08
C GLN A 658 -1.82 8.30 22.67
N LEU A 659 -2.44 8.09 23.83
CA LEU A 659 -3.07 9.18 24.56
C LEU A 659 -2.05 10.22 25.02
N ALA A 660 -0.95 9.77 25.64
CA ALA A 660 0.13 10.63 26.10
C ALA A 660 0.73 11.43 24.94
N THR A 661 1.07 10.76 23.84
CA THR A 661 1.70 11.34 22.66
C THR A 661 0.77 12.32 21.94
N ARG A 662 -0.52 11.98 21.79
CA ARG A 662 -1.46 12.83 21.05
C ARG A 662 -2.00 14.01 21.84
N ILE A 663 -2.47 13.77 23.06
CA ILE A 663 -3.03 14.85 23.89
C ILE A 663 -1.88 15.70 24.43
N GLY A 664 -0.81 15.06 24.92
CA GLY A 664 0.39 15.75 25.38
C GLY A 664 1.06 16.54 24.26
N GLY A 665 1.17 15.96 23.06
CA GLY A 665 1.69 16.63 21.87
C GLY A 665 0.86 17.84 21.47
N ALA A 666 -0.46 17.68 21.29
CA ALA A 666 -1.35 18.79 20.94
C ALA A 666 -1.29 19.94 21.96
N LEU A 667 -1.28 19.62 23.26
CA LEU A 667 -1.14 20.63 24.32
C LEU A 667 0.21 21.35 24.23
N THR A 668 1.30 20.61 23.99
CA THR A 668 2.65 21.17 23.83
C THR A 668 2.71 22.13 22.63
N VAL A 669 2.13 21.74 21.49
CA VAL A 669 2.06 22.58 20.30
C VAL A 669 1.26 23.87 20.58
N VAL A 670 0.08 23.76 21.19
CA VAL A 670 -0.76 24.93 21.51
C VAL A 670 -0.02 25.90 22.44
N ILE A 671 0.60 25.39 23.51
CA ILE A 671 1.38 26.22 24.45
C ILE A 671 2.56 26.87 23.73
N ALA A 672 3.29 26.13 22.90
CA ALA A 672 4.43 26.67 22.18
C ALA A 672 4.02 27.79 21.20
N LEU A 673 2.90 27.64 20.49
CA LEU A 673 2.38 28.67 19.59
C LEU A 673 1.95 29.92 20.36
N MET A 674 1.28 29.75 21.51
CA MET A 674 0.92 30.87 22.37
C MET A 674 2.17 31.61 22.87
N MET A 675 3.21 30.88 23.27
CA MET A 675 4.48 31.47 23.73
C MET A 675 5.25 32.15 22.60
N LEU A 676 5.24 31.62 21.38
CA LEU A 676 5.93 32.21 20.24
C LEU A 676 5.21 33.44 19.69
N SER A 677 3.88 33.53 19.90
CA SER A 677 3.07 34.69 19.48
C SER A 677 3.21 35.93 20.36
N GLN A 678 3.84 35.79 21.54
CA GLN A 678 4.14 36.87 22.48
C GLN A 678 5.54 37.43 22.20
#